data_AF-F9ENM2-F1
#
_entry.id   AF-F9ENM2-F1
#
_cell.length_a   1.000
_cell.length_b   1.000
_cell.length_c   1.000
_cell.angle_alpha   90.00
_cell.angle_beta   90.00
_cell.angle_gamma   90.00
#
_symmetry.space_group_name_H-M   'P 1'
#
loop_
_entity.id
_entity.type
_entity.pdbx_description
1 polymer ?
#
loop_
_entity_poly.entity_id
_entity_poly.type
_entity_poly.pdbx_seq_one_letter_code
_entity_poly.pdbx_strand_id
1 'polypeptide(L)'
;MEEINSAKNSLRNSVGDLQTKIKTAREENNKKITGERLELIQLMEQGDQVVKSPWSSWQFGANYFYSDWRGTYQGKGDKKEKYPYEGLFTRSEDLFLRNIHPDSKHYAEYTSSNSAVTHSLSTLSVGGGSPLVTFGETTNKKGKDPHSATTSLRGGNEDSYGLANVRIRQEDIVKIELGAGVKPKDINKNPNPPIVLNPAKPQFFVPQEPENPAAPVINITGGGILPPADPKYLGAGFVNGSSEGMKVISYQGRVDEEKTYWNGTSYEEGKNGAKNDGKSFDHNKNITLNNSDFSAKNPAMLYTTNMVWHFNGSNINAKQALFKTYFDYGSIDGKYTGGGTLTIANGANITIDSINTANKLLEADDINKQNFLVGGSRVGTLHNTPEATIENKGTINLVGPFTIGFEAETDTGNGTRIGQGERKIINSGVITDKAETEEKYRGSGGLGGLTVGTIKEDGTEITSHNEITLKTPLPIIGKNIFETTIKRTPDMLMNDGTIKKGGYTGYKVGMILTEKDTDNEVNNTNKYSLINKGTIEFNGESSVGIDVYAPSKEIYESGNDNNPPFTNATIDVLNDKDGIIAINGYNSYGMRLSSYVNKLERFENKGTINVGNDKIETNNYGVNFGSVGMGVQTNYFTERGLAAPAEDFDKNKFGSGYIGKVKNSGTINIYGKGNTAMKLDNDSVYTDTYYTKLLYNVNVVTNGDKNGNGTINLYGTKNLGLNAGEGIYFSDIHTNNNYFTMSRVTNNGTINVYGKGNVAMNAGGTAALNQAINLEKGTINLKGNNNIAMWTFFFESEGSNSFRNFQNKYDLGPGNIINKGTIKSEGGENLTAMAIVGDLDGANTGTIDLRGKGVVGVYNTSRISGYDKNTGEPVADGKSIFKMIAGDDPNKNPKINVVGENSIAVYSKGILNETYLERGDISAHDGAVALYSDRTAIELGKKGSSTIDMTNSPNLSVSGKSEKIPAIMFYNYTYRDYKTAGFSTEEIVLEHPIAKGSFILNNDVNATIGKYGIAFYLIGKDG
;
A
#
# COMPACT_ATOMS: atom_id res chain seq x y z
N MET A 1 4.06 55.25 -33.33
CA MET A 1 3.28 54.40 -34.27
C MET A 1 3.71 52.93 -34.20
N GLU A 2 4.99 52.61 -34.03
CA GLU A 2 5.47 51.21 -33.90
C GLU A 2 4.92 50.46 -32.68
N GLU A 3 4.84 51.08 -31.50
CA GLU A 3 4.31 50.43 -30.29
C GLU A 3 2.84 50.03 -30.42
N ILE A 4 2.03 50.86 -31.09
CA ILE A 4 0.60 50.57 -31.33
C ILE A 4 0.45 49.38 -32.30
N ASN A 5 1.33 49.28 -33.31
CA ASN A 5 1.33 48.15 -34.24
C ASN A 5 1.82 46.86 -33.57
N SER A 6 2.79 46.95 -32.66
CA SER A 6 3.25 45.81 -31.85
C SER A 6 2.15 45.31 -30.90
N ALA A 7 1.47 46.21 -30.20
CA ALA A 7 0.33 45.88 -29.33
C ALA A 7 -0.83 45.26 -30.12
N LYS A 8 -1.12 45.77 -31.32
CA LYS A 8 -2.16 45.22 -32.21
C LYS A 8 -1.80 43.83 -32.72
N ASN A 9 -0.54 43.55 -33.03
CA ASN A 9 -0.07 42.23 -33.42
C ASN A 9 -0.10 41.23 -32.25
N SER A 10 0.29 41.66 -31.06
CA SER A 10 0.20 40.83 -29.84
C SER A 10 -1.25 40.46 -29.51
N LEU A 11 -2.18 41.43 -29.59
CA LEU A 11 -3.62 41.16 -29.44
C LEU A 11 -4.15 40.22 -30.52
N ARG A 12 -3.72 40.37 -31.77
CA ARG A 12 -4.13 39.49 -32.86
C ARG A 12 -3.64 38.06 -32.66
N ASN A 13 -2.43 37.88 -32.15
CA ASN A 13 -1.88 36.56 -31.81
C ASN A 13 -2.62 35.94 -30.61
N SER A 14 -2.89 36.71 -29.56
CA SER A 14 -3.64 36.25 -28.39
C SER A 14 -5.08 35.84 -28.73
N VAL A 15 -5.74 36.58 -29.62
CA VAL A 15 -7.07 36.21 -30.14
C VAL A 15 -7.00 34.95 -31.00
N GLY A 16 -5.95 34.78 -31.81
CA GLY A 16 -5.73 33.54 -32.58
C GLY A 16 -5.52 32.31 -31.70
N ASP A 17 -4.74 32.45 -30.63
CA ASP A 17 -4.53 31.40 -29.63
C ASP A 17 -5.82 31.05 -28.88
N LEU A 18 -6.61 32.06 -28.50
CA LEU A 18 -7.93 31.83 -27.88
C LEU A 18 -8.90 31.12 -28.82
N GLN A 19 -8.93 31.51 -30.10
CA GLN A 19 -9.75 30.81 -31.10
C GLN A 19 -9.33 29.36 -31.27
N THR A 20 -8.02 29.09 -31.26
CA THR A 20 -7.47 27.73 -31.35
C THR A 20 -7.87 26.90 -30.13
N LYS A 21 -7.72 27.45 -28.90
CA LYS A 21 -8.13 26.78 -27.66
C LYS A 21 -9.63 26.51 -27.61
N ILE A 22 -10.46 27.45 -28.06
CA ILE A 22 -11.93 27.27 -28.15
C ILE A 22 -12.28 26.17 -29.16
N LYS A 23 -11.57 26.09 -30.29
CA LYS A 23 -11.77 25.04 -31.28
C LYS A 23 -11.40 23.66 -30.72
N THR A 24 -10.25 23.54 -30.05
CA THR A 24 -9.83 22.30 -29.37
C THR A 24 -10.82 21.87 -28.30
N ALA A 25 -11.29 22.81 -27.46
CA ALA A 25 -12.27 22.52 -26.41
C ALA A 25 -13.63 22.06 -27.00
N ARG A 26 -14.05 22.62 -28.13
CA ARG A 26 -15.25 22.16 -28.86
C ARG A 26 -15.07 20.77 -29.44
N GLU A 27 -13.90 20.47 -30.01
CA GLU A 27 -13.58 19.13 -30.54
C GLU A 27 -13.54 18.08 -29.41
N GLU A 28 -12.96 18.40 -28.26
CA GLU A 28 -12.97 17.52 -27.08
C GLU A 28 -14.36 17.34 -26.50
N ASN A 29 -15.16 18.40 -26.38
CA ASN A 29 -16.55 18.30 -25.95
C ASN A 29 -17.39 17.46 -26.92
N ASN A 30 -17.19 17.61 -28.23
CA ASN A 30 -17.87 16.76 -29.21
C ASN A 30 -17.44 15.29 -29.10
N LYS A 31 -16.15 15.00 -28.84
CA LYS A 31 -15.68 13.63 -28.56
C LYS A 31 -16.34 13.06 -27.30
N LYS A 32 -16.44 13.85 -26.23
CA LYS A 32 -17.14 13.48 -24.99
C LYS A 32 -18.62 13.21 -25.22
N ILE A 33 -19.34 14.11 -25.91
CA ILE A 33 -20.75 13.93 -26.26
C ILE A 33 -20.96 12.68 -27.12
N THR A 34 -20.03 12.37 -28.03
CA THR A 34 -20.09 11.15 -28.85
C THR A 34 -19.86 9.90 -28.00
N GLY A 35 -18.92 9.95 -27.04
CA GLY A 35 -18.70 8.88 -26.05
C GLY A 35 -19.90 8.66 -25.14
N GLU A 36 -20.47 9.74 -24.59
CA GLU A 36 -21.68 9.70 -23.76
C GLU A 36 -22.89 9.18 -24.55
N ARG A 37 -23.03 9.52 -25.84
CA ARG A 37 -24.07 8.94 -26.70
C ARG A 37 -23.86 7.44 -26.94
N LEU A 38 -22.62 6.98 -27.07
CA LEU A 38 -22.31 5.55 -27.20
C LEU A 38 -22.58 4.81 -25.88
N GLU A 39 -22.28 5.42 -24.73
CA GLU A 39 -22.66 4.89 -23.42
C GLU A 39 -24.19 4.87 -23.25
N LEU A 40 -24.91 5.90 -23.70
CA LEU A 40 -26.38 5.94 -23.69
C LEU A 40 -27.00 4.88 -24.61
N ILE A 41 -26.41 4.66 -25.80
CA ILE A 41 -26.80 3.58 -26.71
C ILE A 41 -26.53 2.21 -26.08
N GLN A 42 -25.37 2.02 -25.43
CA GLN A 42 -25.06 0.78 -24.70
C GLN A 42 -25.99 0.57 -23.50
N LEU A 43 -26.36 1.63 -22.78
CA LEU A 43 -27.32 1.58 -21.68
C LEU A 43 -28.75 1.32 -22.19
N MET A 44 -29.11 1.81 -23.38
CA MET A 44 -30.38 1.47 -24.05
C MET A 44 -30.39 0.04 -24.61
N GLU A 45 -29.28 -0.45 -25.19
CA GLU A 45 -29.13 -1.84 -25.65
C GLU A 45 -29.08 -2.83 -24.48
N GLN A 46 -28.52 -2.45 -23.34
CA GLN A 46 -28.62 -3.23 -22.09
C GLN A 46 -30.01 -3.10 -21.44
N GLY A 47 -30.71 -1.99 -21.67
CA GLY A 47 -32.07 -1.72 -21.19
C GLY A 47 -33.14 -2.68 -21.74
N ASP A 48 -32.90 -3.33 -22.88
CA ASP A 48 -33.79 -4.35 -23.45
C ASP A 48 -33.62 -5.75 -22.80
N GLN A 49 -32.78 -5.87 -21.77
CA GLN A 49 -32.76 -7.00 -20.85
C GLN A 49 -33.15 -6.57 -19.43
N VAL A 50 -34.30 -5.91 -19.27
CA VAL A 50 -34.90 -5.70 -17.93
C VAL A 50 -36.13 -6.58 -17.74
N VAL A 51 -35.89 -7.58 -16.89
CA VAL A 51 -36.81 -8.24 -15.95
C VAL A 51 -38.13 -7.50 -15.75
N LYS A 52 -39.23 -8.17 -16.10
CA LYS A 52 -40.59 -7.81 -15.66
C LYS A 52 -40.64 -7.79 -14.14
N SER A 53 -41.12 -6.70 -13.55
CA SER A 53 -41.49 -6.67 -12.14
C SER A 53 -42.65 -7.64 -11.89
N PRO A 54 -42.56 -8.57 -10.92
CA PRO A 54 -43.74 -9.19 -10.37
C PRO A 54 -44.33 -8.19 -9.37
N TRP A 55 -45.37 -7.48 -9.79
CA TRP A 55 -46.61 -7.17 -9.04
C TRP A 55 -47.24 -5.91 -9.63
N SER A 56 -48.19 -6.12 -10.54
CA SER A 56 -49.25 -5.13 -10.81
C SER A 56 -50.36 -5.34 -9.80
N SER A 57 -50.75 -4.23 -9.17
CA SER A 57 -51.89 -4.04 -8.30
C SER A 57 -53.21 -4.53 -8.93
N TRP A 58 -53.89 -5.43 -8.23
CA TRP A 58 -55.34 -5.60 -8.38
C TRP A 58 -56.00 -4.47 -7.57
N GLN A 59 -56.57 -3.45 -8.25
CA GLN A 59 -57.91 -2.87 -8.04
C GLN A 59 -58.07 -1.56 -8.84
N PHE A 60 -58.92 -1.67 -9.88
CA PHE A 60 -59.68 -0.64 -10.60
C PHE A 60 -58.98 0.27 -11.64
N GLY A 61 -59.36 0.04 -12.92
CA GLY A 61 -59.95 1.13 -13.72
C GLY A 61 -59.42 1.33 -15.15
N ALA A 62 -60.08 0.68 -16.11
CA ALA A 62 -60.27 1.11 -17.50
C ALA A 62 -59.14 0.98 -18.55
N ASN A 63 -59.32 -0.03 -19.43
CA ASN A 63 -59.23 -0.01 -20.90
C ASN A 63 -58.17 0.86 -21.60
N TYR A 64 -57.17 0.22 -22.21
CA TYR A 64 -56.77 0.49 -23.60
C TYR A 64 -56.17 -0.78 -24.25
N PHE A 65 -56.81 -1.28 -25.30
CA PHE A 65 -56.16 -2.09 -26.32
C PHE A 65 -55.94 -1.22 -27.56
N TYR A 66 -54.71 -1.26 -28.07
CA TYR A 66 -54.27 -1.50 -29.46
C TYR A 66 -53.17 -0.55 -29.92
N SER A 67 -52.00 -1.12 -30.18
CA SER A 67 -51.39 -0.98 -31.52
C SER A 67 -50.68 -2.31 -31.86
N ASP A 68 -51.09 -2.87 -32.99
CA ASP A 68 -50.67 -4.16 -33.55
C ASP A 68 -49.30 -4.07 -34.22
N TRP A 69 -48.36 -4.95 -33.85
CA TRP A 69 -47.14 -5.22 -34.62
C TRP A 69 -47.42 -6.30 -35.69
N ARG A 70 -47.96 -5.86 -36.82
CA ARG A 70 -48.04 -6.69 -38.03
C ARG A 70 -46.69 -6.75 -38.76
N GLY A 71 -46.02 -7.90 -38.69
CA GLY A 71 -45.39 -8.53 -39.87
C GLY A 71 -44.03 -8.01 -40.39
N THR A 72 -43.00 -8.80 -40.05
CA THR A 72 -41.86 -9.28 -40.86
C THR A 72 -40.93 -8.31 -41.62
N TYR A 73 -39.65 -8.30 -41.21
CA TYR A 73 -38.51 -8.14 -42.13
C TYR A 73 -37.55 -9.33 -41.96
N GLN A 74 -37.41 -10.10 -43.04
CA GLN A 74 -36.49 -11.24 -43.18
C GLN A 74 -35.07 -10.74 -43.45
N GLY A 75 -34.09 -11.38 -42.81
CA GLY A 75 -32.69 -10.94 -42.81
C GLY A 75 -31.84 -11.42 -43.98
N LYS A 76 -30.52 -11.22 -43.84
CA LYS A 76 -29.45 -12.13 -44.32
C LYS A 76 -28.06 -11.51 -44.03
N GLY A 77 -27.15 -12.36 -43.55
CA GLY A 77 -25.69 -12.15 -43.61
C GLY A 77 -25.01 -11.97 -42.26
N ASP A 78 -23.99 -12.79 -42.01
CA ASP A 78 -22.93 -12.63 -40.99
C ASP A 78 -23.13 -13.06 -39.53
N LYS A 79 -23.82 -14.19 -39.30
CA LYS A 79 -23.65 -14.94 -38.03
C LYS A 79 -22.83 -16.23 -38.11
N LYS A 80 -22.31 -16.62 -39.29
CA LYS A 80 -21.61 -17.91 -39.46
C LYS A 80 -20.09 -17.92 -39.26
N GLU A 81 -19.47 -16.79 -38.93
CA GLU A 81 -18.02 -16.73 -38.67
C GLU A 81 -17.66 -16.48 -37.19
N LYS A 82 -18.66 -16.29 -36.31
CA LYS A 82 -18.43 -15.92 -34.91
C LYS A 82 -18.95 -16.93 -33.87
N TYR A 83 -19.76 -17.91 -34.27
CA TYR A 83 -20.37 -18.89 -33.35
C TYR A 83 -20.34 -20.31 -33.96
N PRO A 84 -19.41 -21.20 -33.56
CA PRO A 84 -19.33 -22.58 -34.06
C PRO A 84 -20.38 -23.53 -33.48
N TYR A 85 -21.43 -23.04 -32.81
CA TYR A 85 -22.43 -23.88 -32.14
C TYR A 85 -23.85 -23.52 -32.60
N GLU A 86 -24.30 -24.14 -33.70
CA GLU A 86 -25.72 -24.32 -34.00
C GLU A 86 -26.15 -25.67 -33.41
N GLY A 87 -26.53 -25.67 -32.13
CA GLY A 87 -27.13 -26.81 -31.47
C GLY A 87 -28.33 -26.36 -30.64
N LEU A 88 -29.49 -26.98 -30.86
CA LEU A 88 -30.62 -26.87 -29.94
C LEU A 88 -30.18 -27.48 -28.61
N PHE A 89 -30.04 -26.67 -27.56
CA PHE A 89 -29.79 -27.17 -26.20
C PHE A 89 -31.04 -27.88 -25.68
N THR A 90 -31.16 -29.17 -25.98
CA THR A 90 -32.07 -30.06 -25.26
C THR A 90 -31.46 -30.34 -23.89
N ARG A 91 -32.25 -30.14 -22.82
CA ARG A 91 -31.83 -30.50 -21.46
C ARG A 91 -31.52 -32.01 -21.40
N SER A 92 -30.59 -32.40 -20.53
CA SER A 92 -30.31 -33.81 -20.29
C SER A 92 -31.61 -34.56 -19.99
N GLU A 93 -31.81 -35.72 -20.63
CA GLU A 93 -32.95 -36.63 -20.42
C GLU A 93 -32.90 -37.27 -19.02
N ASP A 94 -31.76 -37.16 -18.32
CA ASP A 94 -31.60 -37.60 -16.94
C ASP A 94 -32.33 -36.64 -15.98
N LEU A 95 -33.28 -37.21 -15.22
CA LEU A 95 -34.14 -36.51 -14.26
C LEU A 95 -33.37 -35.69 -13.22
N PHE A 96 -32.14 -36.09 -12.87
CA PHE A 96 -31.32 -35.38 -11.87
C PHE A 96 -30.46 -34.26 -12.47
N LEU A 97 -29.99 -34.42 -13.71
CA LEU A 97 -29.21 -33.40 -14.42
C LEU A 97 -30.08 -32.30 -15.04
N ARG A 98 -31.40 -32.53 -15.18
CA ARG A 98 -32.34 -31.54 -15.74
C ARG A 98 -32.50 -30.28 -14.87
N ASN A 99 -32.15 -30.38 -13.57
CA ASN A 99 -32.29 -29.31 -12.58
C ASN A 99 -30.95 -28.77 -12.07
N ILE A 100 -29.82 -29.27 -12.58
CA ILE A 100 -28.47 -28.83 -12.18
C ILE A 100 -27.81 -28.16 -13.39
N HIS A 101 -27.47 -26.89 -13.26
CA HIS A 101 -26.79 -26.13 -14.32
C HIS A 101 -25.36 -26.68 -14.56
N PRO A 102 -24.84 -26.71 -15.80
CA PRO A 102 -23.47 -27.19 -16.10
C PRO A 102 -22.36 -26.53 -15.26
N ASP A 103 -22.56 -25.27 -14.89
CA ASP A 103 -21.61 -24.48 -14.07
C ASP A 103 -21.83 -24.66 -12.55
N SER A 104 -22.79 -25.50 -12.15
CA SER A 104 -22.98 -25.87 -10.75
C SER A 104 -21.82 -26.75 -10.30
N LYS A 105 -21.32 -26.48 -9.09
CA LYS A 105 -20.24 -27.26 -8.46
C LYS A 105 -20.57 -28.75 -8.34
N HIS A 106 -21.86 -29.10 -8.35
CA HIS A 106 -22.38 -30.47 -8.27
C HIS A 106 -22.64 -31.14 -9.63
N TYR A 107 -22.49 -30.42 -10.75
CA TYR A 107 -22.69 -30.99 -12.09
C TYR A 107 -21.62 -32.05 -12.41
N ALA A 108 -20.36 -31.74 -12.10
CA ALA A 108 -19.23 -32.64 -12.30
C ALA A 108 -19.32 -33.93 -11.46
N GLU A 109 -19.93 -33.86 -10.28
CA GLU A 109 -20.14 -35.02 -9.38
C GLU A 109 -21.16 -36.02 -9.96
N TYR A 110 -22.19 -35.54 -10.67
CA TYR A 110 -23.19 -36.40 -11.31
C TYR A 110 -22.73 -36.96 -12.66
N THR A 111 -21.95 -36.19 -13.44
CA THR A 111 -21.44 -36.66 -14.74
C THR A 111 -20.22 -37.60 -14.65
N SER A 112 -19.56 -37.67 -13.50
CA SER A 112 -18.32 -38.47 -13.31
C SER A 112 -18.56 -39.94 -12.95
N SER A 113 -19.82 -40.38 -12.80
CA SER A 113 -20.16 -41.79 -12.54
C SER A 113 -20.67 -42.56 -13.77
N ASN A 114 -20.71 -41.93 -14.96
CA ASN A 114 -21.18 -42.57 -16.20
C ASN A 114 -20.03 -43.19 -17.01
N SER A 115 -19.45 -44.27 -16.48
CA SER A 115 -18.55 -45.16 -17.23
C SER A 115 -19.36 -46.15 -18.05
N ALA A 116 -19.77 -45.76 -19.27
CA ALA A 116 -19.84 -46.63 -20.45
C ALA A 116 -20.62 -45.94 -21.58
N VAL A 117 -19.89 -45.40 -22.57
CA VAL A 117 -20.40 -45.33 -23.95
C VAL A 117 -19.42 -46.14 -24.80
N THR A 118 -19.69 -47.43 -24.93
CA THR A 118 -19.29 -48.20 -26.11
C THR A 118 -20.49 -48.23 -27.06
N HIS A 119 -20.23 -47.75 -28.26
CA HIS A 119 -21.19 -47.65 -29.35
C HIS A 119 -21.67 -49.01 -29.86
N SER A 120 -22.90 -48.98 -30.38
CA SER A 120 -23.39 -49.69 -31.58
C SER A 120 -24.04 -51.08 -31.45
N LEU A 121 -25.33 -51.04 -31.80
CA LEU A 121 -26.09 -51.90 -32.70
C LEU A 121 -26.63 -53.26 -32.22
N SER A 122 -27.97 -53.34 -32.36
CA SER A 122 -28.76 -54.41 -32.97
C SER A 122 -29.64 -55.31 -32.06
N THR A 123 -30.92 -54.93 -32.07
CA THR A 123 -32.11 -55.76 -32.39
C THR A 123 -32.66 -56.81 -31.42
N LEU A 124 -34.00 -56.81 -31.38
CA LEU A 124 -34.98 -57.86 -31.03
C LEU A 124 -35.54 -57.78 -29.59
N SER A 125 -36.77 -57.26 -29.43
CA SER A 125 -38.07 -57.97 -29.62
C SER A 125 -38.49 -58.63 -28.29
N VAL A 126 -39.38 -58.03 -27.50
CA VAL A 126 -40.87 -58.22 -27.44
C VAL A 126 -41.11 -58.27 -25.93
N GLY A 127 -42.08 -57.66 -25.28
CA GLY A 127 -43.31 -56.96 -25.65
C GLY A 127 -44.18 -57.00 -24.39
N GLY A 128 -44.99 -55.98 -24.17
CA GLY A 128 -46.22 -56.09 -23.38
C GLY A 128 -46.14 -55.77 -21.88
N GLY A 129 -46.95 -54.79 -21.48
CA GLY A 129 -47.75 -54.87 -20.26
C GLY A 129 -47.18 -54.19 -19.02
N SER A 130 -47.62 -52.95 -18.78
CA SER A 130 -47.84 -52.42 -17.42
C SER A 130 -48.86 -53.30 -16.65
N PRO A 131 -49.16 -53.08 -15.35
CA PRO A 131 -48.66 -52.06 -14.41
C PRO A 131 -48.47 -52.55 -12.93
N LEU A 132 -48.12 -51.59 -12.04
CA LEU A 132 -48.77 -51.38 -10.73
C LEU A 132 -48.22 -52.07 -9.43
N VAL A 133 -48.05 -51.21 -8.39
CA VAL A 133 -48.14 -51.41 -6.91
C VAL A 133 -46.88 -51.68 -6.05
N THR A 134 -46.38 -50.61 -5.42
CA THR A 134 -46.21 -50.26 -3.98
C THR A 134 -45.83 -51.20 -2.81
N PHE A 135 -44.99 -50.60 -1.91
CA PHE A 135 -44.78 -50.72 -0.44
C PHE A 135 -44.23 -52.01 0.24
N GLY A 136 -43.31 -51.82 1.21
CA GLY A 136 -43.05 -52.78 2.29
C GLY A 136 -41.69 -52.65 2.98
N GLU A 137 -41.68 -52.65 4.31
CA GLU A 137 -40.64 -52.16 5.25
C GLU A 137 -39.94 -53.31 6.04
N THR A 138 -38.93 -52.98 6.86
CA THR A 138 -38.37 -53.67 8.07
C THR A 138 -37.09 -54.55 8.01
N THR A 139 -36.54 -54.78 9.21
CA THR A 139 -35.14 -54.73 9.70
C THR A 139 -34.52 -56.11 10.05
N ASN A 140 -33.18 -56.20 10.25
CA ASN A 140 -32.51 -56.90 11.40
C ASN A 140 -30.96 -56.97 11.29
N LYS A 141 -30.26 -56.86 12.44
CA LYS A 141 -28.78 -56.97 12.64
C LYS A 141 -28.33 -58.40 13.04
N LYS A 142 -27.10 -58.82 12.68
CA LYS A 142 -26.39 -60.02 13.20
C LYS A 142 -24.86 -59.78 13.35
N GLY A 143 -24.21 -60.53 14.26
CA GLY A 143 -22.87 -60.30 14.88
C GLY A 143 -21.59 -60.73 14.12
N LYS A 144 -20.44 -60.42 14.73
CA LYS A 144 -19.06 -60.29 14.16
C LYS A 144 -18.14 -61.51 14.42
N ASP A 145 -17.31 -61.88 13.44
CA ASP A 145 -16.28 -62.95 13.49
C ASP A 145 -14.85 -62.34 13.40
N PRO A 146 -13.97 -62.55 14.40
CA PRO A 146 -12.63 -61.93 14.46
C PRO A 146 -11.57 -62.44 13.46
N HIS A 147 -11.84 -63.49 12.69
CA HIS A 147 -10.84 -64.06 11.76
C HIS A 147 -11.12 -63.81 10.27
N SER A 148 -12.12 -62.99 9.93
CA SER A 148 -12.46 -62.64 8.55
C SER A 148 -11.51 -61.57 7.94
N ALA A 149 -11.13 -61.76 6.67
CA ALA A 149 -10.23 -60.90 5.90
C ALA A 149 -10.94 -59.70 5.23
N THR A 150 -12.24 -59.48 5.50
CA THR A 150 -13.01 -58.32 5.03
C THR A 150 -13.55 -57.51 6.21
N THR A 151 -13.38 -56.19 6.17
CA THR A 151 -13.56 -55.24 7.29
C THR A 151 -14.99 -55.11 7.83
N SER A 152 -16.00 -55.63 7.14
CA SER A 152 -17.41 -55.56 7.57
C SER A 152 -17.78 -56.48 8.73
N LEU A 153 -16.98 -57.52 9.01
CA LEU A 153 -17.28 -58.52 10.05
C LEU A 153 -16.43 -58.42 11.32
N ARG A 154 -15.54 -57.41 11.46
CA ARG A 154 -14.58 -57.30 12.57
C ARG A 154 -14.72 -56.03 13.43
N GLY A 155 -15.66 -56.04 14.36
CA GLY A 155 -15.43 -55.36 15.64
C GLY A 155 -15.57 -53.85 15.77
N GLY A 156 -14.88 -52.99 15.02
CA GLY A 156 -14.58 -51.61 15.49
C GLY A 156 -15.39 -50.45 14.90
N ASN A 157 -15.99 -49.65 15.79
CA ASN A 157 -16.05 -48.18 15.66
C ASN A 157 -14.68 -47.65 16.13
N GLU A 158 -14.12 -46.66 15.42
CA GLU A 158 -12.99 -45.77 15.74
C GLU A 158 -12.01 -45.66 14.53
N ASP A 159 -12.20 -44.59 13.74
CA ASP A 159 -11.28 -43.75 12.93
C ASP A 159 -9.99 -44.41 12.36
N SER A 160 -9.58 -44.33 11.07
CA SER A 160 -9.87 -43.46 9.92
C SER A 160 -9.34 -44.15 8.64
N TYR A 161 -10.02 -44.02 7.49
CA TYR A 161 -9.46 -43.91 6.11
C TYR A 161 -10.65 -43.91 5.09
N GLY A 162 -10.92 -42.78 4.43
CA GLY A 162 -11.83 -42.71 3.26
C GLY A 162 -13.08 -41.82 3.41
N LEU A 163 -13.32 -40.95 2.42
CA LEU A 163 -14.04 -39.67 2.48
C LEU A 163 -15.58 -39.74 2.31
N ALA A 164 -16.30 -40.51 3.13
CA ALA A 164 -17.70 -40.21 3.49
C ALA A 164 -18.21 -41.16 4.60
N ASN A 165 -18.54 -40.60 5.76
CA ASN A 165 -19.26 -41.25 6.85
C ASN A 165 -20.68 -40.67 6.89
N VAL A 166 -21.71 -41.45 6.55
CA VAL A 166 -23.12 -41.01 6.56
C VAL A 166 -23.80 -41.58 7.80
N ARG A 167 -24.14 -40.72 8.77
CA ARG A 167 -25.10 -41.04 9.84
C ARG A 167 -26.51 -40.77 9.32
N ILE A 168 -27.36 -41.78 9.34
CA ILE A 168 -28.80 -41.63 9.10
C ILE A 168 -29.42 -41.05 10.38
N ARG A 169 -30.05 -39.87 10.29
CA ARG A 169 -30.99 -39.37 11.32
C ARG A 169 -32.42 -39.72 10.90
N GLN A 170 -33.26 -40.01 11.87
CA GLN A 170 -34.69 -40.23 11.69
C GLN A 170 -35.44 -38.94 12.04
N GLU A 171 -36.43 -38.56 11.22
CA GLU A 171 -37.26 -37.37 11.47
C GLU A 171 -38.43 -37.69 12.42
N ASP A 172 -38.89 -36.67 13.15
CA ASP A 172 -39.93 -36.76 14.17
C ASP A 172 -41.36 -36.89 13.59
N ILE A 173 -42.22 -37.62 14.31
CA ILE A 173 -43.62 -37.90 13.93
C ILE A 173 -44.49 -36.64 14.15
N VAL A 174 -45.09 -36.13 13.07
CA VAL A 174 -46.06 -35.02 13.14
C VAL A 174 -47.49 -35.55 13.31
N LYS A 175 -48.19 -35.04 14.34
CA LYS A 175 -49.60 -35.32 14.64
C LYS A 175 -50.49 -34.27 13.96
N ILE A 176 -51.49 -34.69 13.19
CA ILE A 176 -52.47 -33.79 12.54
C ILE A 176 -53.84 -33.99 13.20
N GLU A 177 -54.43 -32.93 13.76
CA GLU A 177 -55.80 -32.92 14.26
C GLU A 177 -56.68 -32.04 13.35
N LEU A 178 -57.75 -32.62 12.80
CA LEU A 178 -58.73 -31.96 11.92
C LEU A 178 -60.05 -31.74 12.67
N GLY A 179 -60.38 -30.47 12.97
CA GLY A 179 -61.68 -30.08 13.50
C GLY A 179 -62.57 -29.49 12.39
N ALA A 180 -63.53 -30.28 11.89
CA ALA A 180 -64.55 -29.83 10.94
C ALA A 180 -65.87 -29.52 11.68
N GLY A 181 -66.34 -28.28 11.62
CA GLY A 181 -67.66 -27.87 12.13
C GLY A 181 -68.45 -27.15 11.04
N VAL A 182 -69.52 -27.78 10.54
CA VAL A 182 -70.44 -27.22 9.53
C VAL A 182 -71.70 -26.74 10.24
N LYS A 183 -72.12 -25.48 10.00
CA LYS A 183 -73.44 -24.95 10.40
C LYS A 183 -74.35 -24.83 9.17
N PRO A 184 -75.48 -25.56 9.11
CA PRO A 184 -76.52 -25.33 8.11
C PRO A 184 -77.39 -24.11 8.48
N LYS A 185 -77.90 -23.42 7.46
CA LYS A 185 -78.82 -22.28 7.56
C LYS A 185 -80.14 -22.72 6.94
N ASP A 186 -81.23 -22.74 7.70
CA ASP A 186 -82.59 -22.92 7.16
C ASP A 186 -83.64 -22.06 7.87
N ILE A 187 -84.76 -21.86 7.17
CA ILE A 187 -85.57 -20.64 7.11
C ILE A 187 -86.84 -20.67 8.00
N ASN A 188 -87.09 -19.55 8.69
CA ASN A 188 -88.33 -18.87 9.14
C ASN A 188 -89.69 -19.63 9.27
N LYS A 189 -90.34 -19.53 10.45
CA LYS A 189 -91.73 -19.07 10.66
C LYS A 189 -92.06 -18.91 12.16
N ASN A 190 -92.45 -17.71 12.59
CA ASN A 190 -93.01 -17.37 13.91
C ASN A 190 -94.52 -17.73 13.98
N PRO A 191 -95.16 -18.02 15.15
CA PRO A 191 -95.64 -16.98 16.08
C PRO A 191 -95.60 -17.30 17.61
N ASN A 192 -95.47 -16.23 18.42
CA ASN A 192 -95.50 -16.06 19.90
C ASN A 192 -96.74 -16.63 20.65
N PRO A 193 -96.77 -16.82 22.01
CA PRO A 193 -96.60 -15.78 23.09
C PRO A 193 -96.05 -16.30 24.47
N PRO A 194 -96.21 -15.63 25.65
CA PRO A 194 -95.73 -14.31 26.10
C PRO A 194 -94.89 -14.31 27.43
N ILE A 195 -94.04 -13.27 27.58
CA ILE A 195 -93.72 -12.44 28.79
C ILE A 195 -93.21 -13.10 30.09
N VAL A 196 -92.01 -12.71 30.56
CA VAL A 196 -91.76 -11.88 31.77
C VAL A 196 -90.39 -11.18 31.64
N LEU A 197 -90.37 -9.86 31.79
CA LEU A 197 -89.18 -8.99 31.84
C LEU A 197 -88.76 -8.74 33.30
N ASN A 198 -87.49 -8.95 33.62
CA ASN A 198 -86.80 -8.29 34.73
C ASN A 198 -85.51 -7.65 34.19
N PRO A 199 -85.25 -6.35 34.42
CA PRO A 199 -84.14 -5.64 33.77
C PRO A 199 -82.83 -5.90 34.52
N ALA A 200 -81.85 -6.52 33.85
CA ALA A 200 -80.46 -6.52 34.27
C ALA A 200 -79.69 -5.43 33.51
N LYS A 201 -78.90 -4.65 34.26
CA LYS A 201 -78.07 -3.51 33.83
C LYS A 201 -77.29 -3.77 32.54
N PRO A 202 -77.12 -2.76 31.65
CA PRO A 202 -76.18 -2.86 30.55
C PRO A 202 -74.75 -2.90 31.09
N GLN A 203 -74.04 -4.00 30.83
CA GLN A 203 -72.58 -4.01 30.89
C GLN A 203 -72.05 -3.46 29.56
N PHE A 204 -71.25 -2.39 29.66
CA PHE A 204 -70.42 -1.93 28.55
C PHE A 204 -69.36 -3.00 28.25
N PHE A 205 -69.20 -3.36 26.97
CA PHE A 205 -68.05 -4.11 26.52
C PHE A 205 -66.81 -3.22 26.66
N VAL A 206 -65.86 -3.65 27.48
CA VAL A 206 -64.48 -3.12 27.45
C VAL A 206 -63.88 -3.60 26.12
N PRO A 207 -63.36 -2.72 25.26
CA PRO A 207 -62.66 -3.16 24.05
C PRO A 207 -61.49 -4.06 24.45
N GLN A 208 -61.42 -5.24 23.83
CA GLN A 208 -60.24 -6.09 23.93
C GLN A 208 -59.08 -5.39 23.23
N GLU A 209 -57.95 -5.29 23.91
CA GLU A 209 -56.70 -4.76 23.35
C GLU A 209 -56.37 -5.54 22.07
N PRO A 210 -56.03 -4.88 20.95
CA PRO A 210 -55.66 -5.57 19.72
C PRO A 210 -54.56 -6.59 20.02
N GLU A 211 -54.70 -7.82 19.52
CA GLU A 211 -53.59 -8.76 19.58
C GLU A 211 -52.36 -8.14 18.92
N ASN A 212 -51.22 -8.20 19.62
CA ASN A 212 -49.95 -7.74 19.09
C ASN A 212 -49.72 -8.42 17.73
N PRO A 213 -49.36 -7.66 16.68
CA PRO A 213 -49.01 -8.26 15.39
C PRO A 213 -47.92 -9.30 15.61
N ALA A 214 -48.03 -10.44 14.93
CA ALA A 214 -47.00 -11.48 14.97
C ALA A 214 -45.65 -10.84 14.62
N ALA A 215 -44.67 -11.01 15.53
CA ALA A 215 -43.36 -10.41 15.36
C ALA A 215 -42.76 -10.88 14.02
N PRO A 216 -42.20 -9.96 13.20
CA PRO A 216 -41.55 -10.34 11.96
C PRO A 216 -40.40 -11.30 12.28
N VAL A 217 -40.45 -12.51 11.71
CA VAL A 217 -39.37 -13.51 11.82
C VAL A 217 -38.23 -13.06 10.91
N ILE A 218 -37.30 -12.29 11.46
CA ILE A 218 -36.07 -11.90 10.77
C ILE A 218 -35.09 -13.08 10.91
N ASN A 219 -35.03 -13.93 9.89
CA ASN A 219 -34.03 -14.99 9.80
C ASN A 219 -32.67 -14.38 9.44
N ILE A 220 -31.94 -13.89 10.45
CA ILE A 220 -30.49 -13.68 10.32
C ILE A 220 -29.86 -15.07 10.38
N THR A 221 -29.51 -15.62 9.21
CA THR A 221 -28.97 -16.98 9.05
C THR A 221 -27.92 -17.30 10.12
N GLY A 222 -28.23 -18.24 11.03
CA GLY A 222 -27.26 -18.93 11.88
C GLY A 222 -26.71 -18.15 13.09
N GLY A 223 -27.56 -17.44 13.84
CA GLY A 223 -27.18 -16.94 15.17
C GLY A 223 -26.66 -15.51 15.21
N GLY A 224 -26.86 -14.71 14.17
CA GLY A 224 -26.74 -13.24 14.17
C GLY A 224 -25.60 -12.67 13.31
N ILE A 225 -25.45 -11.34 13.28
CA ILE A 225 -24.44 -10.67 12.46
C ILE A 225 -23.06 -11.06 13.00
N LEU A 226 -22.37 -11.96 12.31
CA LEU A 226 -20.95 -12.18 12.56
C LEU A 226 -20.21 -10.88 12.22
N PRO A 227 -19.43 -10.31 13.16
CA PRO A 227 -18.59 -9.16 12.83
C PRO A 227 -17.70 -9.51 11.61
N PRO A 228 -17.41 -8.54 10.74
CA PRO A 228 -16.34 -8.71 9.77
C PRO A 228 -15.06 -9.14 10.50
N ALA A 229 -14.23 -9.92 9.81
CA ALA A 229 -12.97 -10.35 10.38
C ALA A 229 -12.16 -9.14 10.86
N ASP A 230 -11.57 -9.24 12.06
CA ASP A 230 -10.73 -8.18 12.62
C ASP A 230 -9.71 -7.73 11.55
N PRO A 231 -9.53 -6.42 11.32
CA PRO A 231 -8.55 -5.91 10.37
C PRO A 231 -7.19 -6.50 10.71
N LYS A 232 -6.67 -7.35 9.82
CA LYS A 232 -5.33 -7.91 9.96
C LYS A 232 -4.38 -7.03 9.17
N TYR A 233 -3.41 -6.44 9.84
CA TYR A 233 -2.21 -5.99 9.18
C TYR A 233 -1.50 -7.23 8.62
N LEU A 234 -1.74 -7.51 7.34
CA LEU A 234 -1.13 -8.66 6.65
C LEU A 234 0.33 -8.40 6.28
N GLY A 235 0.78 -7.17 6.49
CA GLY A 235 2.13 -6.63 6.34
C GLY A 235 2.75 -6.84 4.97
N ALA A 236 3.17 -5.74 4.33
CA ALA A 236 4.60 -5.70 4.02
C ALA A 236 5.24 -5.87 5.39
N GLY A 237 5.87 -7.01 5.66
CA GLY A 237 6.56 -7.24 6.93
C GLY A 237 7.30 -5.96 7.26
N PHE A 238 7.18 -5.49 8.51
CA PHE A 238 7.86 -4.28 8.98
C PHE A 238 9.16 -4.21 8.21
N VAL A 239 9.30 -3.20 7.36
CA VAL A 239 10.49 -3.08 6.54
C VAL A 239 11.58 -2.63 7.50
N ASN A 240 11.93 -3.49 8.45
CA ASN A 240 13.21 -3.63 9.12
C ASN A 240 14.21 -4.27 8.15
N GLY A 241 13.98 -4.06 6.85
CA GLY A 241 14.98 -4.20 5.83
C GLY A 241 15.94 -3.08 6.05
N SER A 242 17.02 -3.40 6.76
CA SER A 242 18.27 -2.70 6.67
C SER A 242 18.72 -2.76 5.21
N SER A 243 18.17 -1.85 4.41
CA SER A 243 18.13 -2.06 2.97
C SER A 243 19.52 -1.94 2.39
N GLU A 244 19.94 -2.98 1.70
CA GLU A 244 21.30 -3.09 1.21
C GLU A 244 21.56 -2.14 0.06
N GLY A 245 22.73 -1.54 0.05
CA GLY A 245 23.17 -0.69 -1.04
C GLY A 245 24.68 -0.55 -1.06
N MET A 246 25.17 -0.13 -2.23
CA MET A 246 26.57 0.23 -2.39
C MET A 246 26.89 1.47 -1.56
N LYS A 247 28.01 1.45 -0.84
CA LYS A 247 28.69 2.68 -0.41
C LYS A 247 29.79 2.98 -1.40
N VAL A 248 29.83 4.20 -1.90
CA VAL A 248 30.83 4.68 -2.86
C VAL A 248 31.76 5.63 -2.14
N ILE A 249 33.06 5.46 -2.38
CA ILE A 249 34.09 6.42 -1.96
C ILE A 249 34.45 7.26 -3.18
N SER A 250 34.53 8.58 -3.00
CA SER A 250 35.13 9.49 -3.97
C SER A 250 36.61 9.17 -4.24
N TYR A 251 37.27 9.95 -5.10
CA TYR A 251 38.71 9.83 -5.31
C TYR A 251 39.39 11.19 -5.22
N GLN A 252 40.70 11.16 -5.02
CA GLN A 252 41.52 12.36 -5.00
C GLN A 252 42.35 12.41 -6.29
N GLY A 253 42.46 13.59 -6.90
CA GLY A 253 43.33 13.80 -8.07
C GLY A 253 42.54 13.82 -9.38
N ARG A 254 43.23 13.96 -10.50
CA ARG A 254 42.59 14.12 -11.82
C ARG A 254 42.78 12.90 -12.70
N VAL A 255 41.82 12.65 -13.59
CA VAL A 255 41.89 11.50 -14.52
C VAL A 255 43.11 11.58 -15.42
N ASP A 256 43.51 12.78 -15.85
CA ASP A 256 44.66 12.96 -16.73
C ASP A 256 46.03 12.86 -16.06
N GLU A 257 46.08 12.92 -14.72
CA GLU A 257 47.30 12.85 -13.90
C GLU A 257 47.56 11.47 -13.29
N GLU A 258 46.55 10.59 -13.19
CA GLU A 258 46.65 9.20 -12.70
C GLU A 258 47.03 9.04 -11.21
N LYS A 259 47.37 10.15 -10.54
CA LYS A 259 47.82 10.20 -9.15
C LYS A 259 46.66 10.13 -8.16
N THR A 260 46.14 8.92 -7.99
CA THR A 260 44.96 8.64 -7.14
C THR A 260 45.25 7.66 -6.00
N TYR A 261 46.40 6.98 -6.02
CA TYR A 261 46.80 6.04 -4.99
C TYR A 261 47.53 6.73 -3.84
N TRP A 262 47.20 6.43 -2.59
CA TRP A 262 47.82 7.04 -1.42
C TRP A 262 48.88 6.11 -0.86
N ASN A 263 50.15 6.53 -0.92
CA ASN A 263 51.27 5.72 -0.45
C ASN A 263 51.55 5.83 1.05
N GLY A 264 50.75 6.61 1.80
CA GLY A 264 50.97 6.96 3.20
C GLY A 264 51.48 8.39 3.41
N THR A 265 52.02 9.04 2.38
CA THR A 265 52.58 10.41 2.45
C THR A 265 52.04 11.34 1.36
N SER A 266 51.83 10.84 0.16
CA SER A 266 51.33 11.60 -0.98
C SER A 266 50.49 10.74 -1.92
N TYR A 267 49.73 11.40 -2.80
CA TYR A 267 49.08 10.74 -3.91
C TYR A 267 50.06 10.50 -5.06
N GLU A 268 50.08 9.27 -5.55
CA GLU A 268 50.92 8.80 -6.66
C GLU A 268 50.12 7.89 -7.59
N GLU A 269 50.76 7.48 -8.69
CA GLU A 269 50.21 6.47 -9.59
C GLU A 269 50.20 5.11 -8.90
N GLY A 270 49.03 4.50 -8.75
CA GLY A 270 48.95 3.15 -8.20
C GLY A 270 49.42 2.11 -9.22
N LYS A 271 49.76 0.90 -8.76
CA LYS A 271 50.39 -0.13 -9.62
C LYS A 271 49.56 -0.56 -10.83
N ASN A 272 48.23 -0.51 -10.71
CA ASN A 272 47.30 -0.71 -11.83
C ASN A 272 46.57 0.59 -12.22
N GLY A 273 47.01 1.73 -11.70
CA GLY A 273 46.57 3.04 -12.13
C GLY A 273 47.04 3.25 -13.57
N ALA A 274 46.12 3.55 -14.47
CA ALA A 274 46.43 3.81 -15.86
C ALA A 274 45.35 4.73 -16.44
N LYS A 275 45.74 5.87 -16.99
CA LYS A 275 44.81 6.80 -17.65
C LYS A 275 44.06 6.16 -18.81
N ASN A 276 44.68 5.21 -19.50
CA ASN A 276 44.17 4.65 -20.75
C ASN A 276 43.70 5.79 -21.68
N ASP A 277 42.44 5.79 -22.10
CA ASP A 277 41.84 6.83 -22.92
C ASP A 277 41.04 7.88 -22.13
N GLY A 278 41.06 7.81 -20.79
CA GLY A 278 40.35 8.73 -19.92
C GLY A 278 40.88 10.16 -20.01
N LYS A 279 40.00 11.14 -19.78
CA LYS A 279 40.31 12.57 -19.94
C LYS A 279 39.75 13.45 -18.84
N SER A 280 40.52 14.48 -18.49
CA SER A 280 40.04 15.61 -17.68
C SER A 280 39.61 16.77 -18.58
N PHE A 281 38.43 17.29 -18.31
CA PHE A 281 37.86 18.43 -19.02
C PHE A 281 37.77 19.65 -18.12
N ASP A 282 38.14 20.81 -18.65
CA ASP A 282 38.10 22.10 -17.96
C ASP A 282 36.66 22.58 -17.74
N HIS A 283 36.27 22.75 -16.47
CA HIS A 283 34.93 23.19 -16.09
C HIS A 283 34.55 24.59 -16.58
N ASN A 284 35.51 25.40 -17.02
CA ASN A 284 35.26 26.71 -17.61
C ASN A 284 34.82 26.67 -19.07
N LYS A 285 34.81 25.47 -19.69
CA LYS A 285 34.49 25.31 -21.11
C LYS A 285 33.26 24.46 -21.27
N ASN A 286 32.37 24.88 -22.16
CA ASN A 286 31.31 23.99 -22.60
C ASN A 286 31.90 22.87 -23.46
N ILE A 287 31.63 21.62 -23.06
CA ILE A 287 32.13 20.42 -23.74
C ILE A 287 30.94 19.63 -24.26
N THR A 288 31.06 19.00 -25.42
CA THR A 288 30.05 18.07 -25.94
C THR A 288 30.74 16.78 -26.35
N LEU A 289 30.29 15.66 -25.77
CA LEU A 289 30.83 14.32 -26.05
C LEU A 289 29.82 13.50 -26.86
N ASN A 290 30.32 12.80 -27.87
CA ASN A 290 29.56 11.96 -28.80
C ASN A 290 30.06 10.51 -28.75
N ASN A 291 29.44 9.60 -29.52
CA ASN A 291 29.85 8.20 -29.59
C ASN A 291 31.35 8.01 -29.89
N SER A 292 31.92 8.80 -30.79
CA SER A 292 33.34 8.74 -31.16
C SER A 292 34.29 9.04 -29.99
N ASP A 293 33.79 9.71 -28.95
CA ASP A 293 34.58 10.00 -27.76
C ASP A 293 34.76 8.78 -26.85
N PHE A 294 33.94 7.73 -27.04
CA PHE A 294 33.93 6.50 -26.23
C PHE A 294 34.17 5.23 -27.05
N SER A 295 33.81 5.20 -28.34
CA SER A 295 33.92 4.02 -29.19
C SER A 295 35.38 3.60 -29.36
N ALA A 296 35.70 2.34 -29.04
CA ALA A 296 37.06 1.76 -29.07
C ALA A 296 38.07 2.35 -28.06
N LYS A 297 37.59 3.02 -27.01
CA LYS A 297 38.41 3.60 -25.94
C LYS A 297 38.21 2.89 -24.61
N ASN A 298 39.30 2.69 -23.88
CA ASN A 298 39.28 2.11 -22.55
C ASN A 298 39.24 3.23 -21.48
N PRO A 299 38.30 3.17 -20.52
CA PRO A 299 38.27 4.14 -19.43
C PRO A 299 39.56 4.08 -18.59
N ALA A 300 39.89 5.19 -17.93
CA ALA A 300 40.98 5.25 -16.97
C ALA A 300 40.70 4.32 -15.80
N MET A 301 41.72 3.61 -15.33
CA MET A 301 41.70 2.82 -14.10
C MET A 301 42.38 3.61 -12.99
N LEU A 302 41.65 3.87 -11.91
CA LEU A 302 42.07 4.73 -10.80
C LEU A 302 41.73 4.09 -9.45
N TYR A 303 42.20 4.68 -8.36
CA TYR A 303 41.93 4.23 -6.99
C TYR A 303 41.04 5.22 -6.26
N THR A 304 40.10 4.72 -5.46
CA THR A 304 39.35 5.56 -4.52
C THR A 304 40.28 6.17 -3.46
N THR A 305 39.83 7.25 -2.84
CA THR A 305 40.60 7.91 -1.77
C THR A 305 40.79 6.99 -0.55
N ASN A 306 41.85 7.22 0.21
CA ASN A 306 42.04 6.62 1.52
C ASN A 306 41.28 7.48 2.54
N MET A 307 40.12 7.00 3.00
CA MET A 307 39.35 7.66 4.04
C MET A 307 39.52 6.92 5.36
N VAL A 308 39.70 7.68 6.44
CA VAL A 308 39.60 7.17 7.81
C VAL A 308 38.13 7.12 8.18
N TRP A 309 37.63 5.94 8.56
CA TRP A 309 36.26 5.71 9.01
C TRP A 309 36.26 5.35 10.48
N HIS A 310 35.33 5.90 11.26
CA HIS A 310 35.10 5.42 12.63
C HIS A 310 33.99 4.37 12.59
N PHE A 311 34.31 3.13 12.95
CA PHE A 311 33.39 1.98 12.97
C PHE A 311 33.53 1.21 14.29
N ASN A 312 32.41 0.93 14.95
CA ASN A 312 32.36 0.25 16.25
C ASN A 312 33.36 0.82 17.29
N GLY A 313 33.46 2.17 17.38
CA GLY A 313 34.37 2.84 18.31
C GLY A 313 35.86 2.80 17.92
N SER A 314 36.19 2.42 16.68
CA SER A 314 37.57 2.31 16.20
C SER A 314 37.79 2.92 14.81
N ASN A 315 38.99 3.45 14.55
CA ASN A 315 39.34 4.00 13.26
C ASN A 315 39.75 2.88 12.30
N ILE A 316 39.05 2.74 11.20
CA ILE A 316 39.32 1.82 10.10
C ILE A 316 39.63 2.65 8.86
N ASN A 317 40.83 2.49 8.31
CA ASN A 317 41.13 3.05 7.00
C ASN A 317 40.41 2.24 5.93
N ALA A 318 39.54 2.88 5.17
CA ALA A 318 38.94 2.27 4.00
C ALA A 318 40.03 1.87 3.02
N LYS A 319 39.95 0.64 2.53
CA LYS A 319 40.89 0.13 1.53
C LYS A 319 40.69 0.89 0.22
N GLN A 320 41.78 1.25 -0.44
CA GLN A 320 41.72 1.92 -1.73
C GLN A 320 41.31 0.93 -2.83
N ALA A 321 40.10 1.10 -3.36
CA ALA A 321 39.53 0.20 -4.34
C ALA A 321 39.76 0.70 -5.76
N LEU A 322 40.04 -0.23 -6.67
CA LEU A 322 40.09 0.06 -8.10
C LEU A 322 38.70 0.36 -8.65
N PHE A 323 38.63 1.36 -9.53
CA PHE A 323 37.45 1.70 -10.33
C PHE A 323 37.86 2.22 -11.71
N LYS A 324 36.90 2.29 -12.64
CA LYS A 324 37.07 2.87 -13.97
C LYS A 324 36.27 4.16 -14.15
N THR A 325 36.80 5.11 -14.92
CA THR A 325 36.05 6.30 -15.38
C THR A 325 36.47 6.76 -16.77
N TYR A 326 35.53 7.27 -17.58
CA TYR A 326 35.89 7.87 -18.88
C TYR A 326 36.40 9.30 -18.73
N PHE A 327 35.85 10.07 -17.79
CA PHE A 327 36.26 11.45 -17.63
C PHE A 327 35.95 12.04 -16.25
N ASP A 328 36.65 13.12 -15.92
CA ASP A 328 36.24 14.08 -14.91
C ASP A 328 36.09 15.48 -15.53
N TYR A 329 35.09 16.21 -15.06
CA TYR A 329 34.83 17.58 -15.43
C TYR A 329 35.16 18.46 -14.22
N GLY A 330 36.25 19.22 -14.33
CA GLY A 330 36.99 19.72 -13.18
C GLY A 330 37.83 20.96 -13.42
N SER A 331 38.33 21.58 -12.34
CA SER A 331 39.43 22.54 -12.44
C SER A 331 40.71 21.82 -12.84
N ILE A 332 41.29 22.20 -13.99
CA ILE A 332 42.50 21.60 -14.55
C ILE A 332 43.76 22.46 -14.39
N ASP A 333 43.59 23.74 -14.09
CA ASP A 333 44.68 24.72 -13.93
C ASP A 333 44.85 25.15 -12.47
N GLY A 334 44.11 24.53 -11.54
CA GLY A 334 44.07 24.88 -10.13
C GLY A 334 43.34 26.19 -9.83
N LYS A 335 42.70 26.82 -10.83
CA LYS A 335 41.85 28.00 -10.65
C LYS A 335 40.40 27.55 -10.49
N TYR A 336 39.80 27.90 -9.35
CA TYR A 336 38.43 27.54 -8.98
C TYR A 336 37.51 28.74 -9.22
N THR A 337 37.36 29.12 -10.49
CA THR A 337 36.52 30.25 -10.91
C THR A 337 35.78 29.90 -12.18
N GLY A 338 34.55 30.40 -12.33
CA GLY A 338 33.71 30.24 -13.52
C GLY A 338 32.85 28.98 -13.50
N GLY A 339 32.21 28.67 -14.63
CA GLY A 339 31.24 27.59 -14.72
C GLY A 339 30.82 27.32 -16.16
N GLY A 340 30.64 26.04 -16.48
CA GLY A 340 30.31 25.56 -17.82
C GLY A 340 29.53 24.26 -17.79
N THR A 341 29.10 23.80 -18.96
CA THR A 341 28.33 22.56 -19.10
C THR A 341 29.06 21.54 -19.97
N LEU A 342 29.27 20.34 -19.43
CA LEU A 342 29.61 19.16 -20.22
C LEU A 342 28.32 18.43 -20.61
N THR A 343 28.07 18.28 -21.90
CA THR A 343 26.89 17.61 -22.45
C THR A 343 27.27 16.29 -23.10
N ILE A 344 26.65 15.19 -22.68
CA ILE A 344 26.61 13.96 -23.49
C ILE A 344 25.54 14.16 -24.55
N ALA A 345 25.93 14.11 -25.82
CA ALA A 345 25.06 14.43 -26.95
C ALA A 345 23.87 13.47 -27.09
N ASN A 346 22.78 13.98 -27.66
CA ASN A 346 21.65 13.12 -28.04
C ASN A 346 22.11 12.10 -29.09
N GLY A 347 21.70 10.84 -28.93
CA GLY A 347 22.13 9.71 -29.76
C GLY A 347 23.49 9.11 -29.38
N ALA A 348 24.21 9.67 -28.40
CA ALA A 348 25.32 8.98 -27.78
C ALA A 348 24.83 7.73 -27.02
N ASN A 349 25.57 6.64 -27.08
CA ASN A 349 25.29 5.36 -26.45
C ASN A 349 26.59 4.83 -25.83
N ILE A 350 26.72 4.99 -24.52
CA ILE A 350 27.95 4.76 -23.75
C ILE A 350 27.73 3.56 -22.85
N THR A 351 28.74 2.71 -22.71
CA THR A 351 28.72 1.58 -21.77
C THR A 351 29.89 1.71 -20.81
N ILE A 352 29.62 1.60 -19.51
CA ILE A 352 30.65 1.41 -18.48
C ILE A 352 30.39 0.09 -17.78
N ASP A 353 31.43 -0.72 -17.63
CA ASP A 353 31.39 -1.97 -16.91
C ASP A 353 32.29 -1.98 -15.68
N SER A 354 31.98 -2.86 -14.74
CA SER A 354 32.81 -3.11 -13.55
C SER A 354 33.73 -4.33 -13.69
N ILE A 355 33.97 -4.87 -14.88
CA ILE A 355 34.85 -6.03 -15.04
C ILE A 355 36.30 -5.61 -14.75
N ASN A 356 36.93 -6.34 -13.85
CA ASN A 356 38.32 -6.08 -13.49
C ASN A 356 39.28 -6.77 -14.46
N THR A 357 39.93 -5.97 -15.29
CA THR A 357 40.95 -6.39 -16.27
C THR A 357 42.37 -6.10 -15.82
N ALA A 358 42.57 -5.61 -14.59
CA ALA A 358 43.87 -5.25 -14.06
C ALA A 358 44.77 -6.48 -13.80
N ASN A 359 46.08 -6.27 -13.75
CA ASN A 359 47.00 -7.34 -13.40
C ASN A 359 46.93 -7.61 -11.88
N LYS A 360 46.21 -8.66 -11.52
CA LYS A 360 45.96 -9.09 -10.14
C LYS A 360 47.24 -9.37 -9.34
N LEU A 361 48.35 -9.69 -9.99
CA LEU A 361 49.64 -9.95 -9.33
C LEU A 361 50.31 -8.68 -8.80
N LEU A 362 49.92 -7.50 -9.30
CA LEU A 362 50.47 -6.22 -8.86
C LEU A 362 49.77 -5.68 -7.62
N GLU A 363 48.54 -6.11 -7.35
CA GLU A 363 47.75 -5.66 -6.20
C GLU A 363 48.17 -6.32 -4.89
N ALA A 364 48.33 -5.52 -3.84
CA ALA A 364 48.53 -6.05 -2.49
C ALA A 364 47.19 -6.49 -1.87
N ASP A 365 46.16 -5.65 -2.01
CA ASP A 365 44.85 -5.84 -1.42
C ASP A 365 43.96 -6.80 -2.21
N ASP A 366 43.36 -7.76 -1.51
CA ASP A 366 42.49 -8.77 -2.13
C ASP A 366 41.22 -8.17 -2.76
N ILE A 367 40.77 -7.01 -2.28
CA ILE A 367 39.61 -6.32 -2.86
C ILE A 367 39.81 -5.97 -4.35
N ASN A 368 41.06 -5.75 -4.76
CA ASN A 368 41.43 -5.37 -6.13
C ASN A 368 41.84 -6.58 -7.00
N LYS A 369 41.88 -7.79 -6.44
CA LYS A 369 42.20 -9.05 -7.18
C LYS A 369 40.94 -9.76 -7.70
N GLN A 370 39.77 -9.25 -7.37
CA GLN A 370 38.48 -9.85 -7.67
C GLN A 370 38.11 -9.68 -9.15
N ASN A 371 37.09 -10.41 -9.61
CA ASN A 371 36.64 -10.31 -11.01
C ASN A 371 35.91 -9.00 -11.33
N PHE A 372 35.45 -8.30 -10.30
CA PHE A 372 34.76 -7.02 -10.42
C PHE A 372 35.48 -5.93 -9.63
N LEU A 373 35.39 -4.71 -10.15
CA LEU A 373 35.86 -3.48 -9.54
C LEU A 373 34.86 -3.03 -8.47
N VAL A 374 35.30 -3.07 -7.22
CA VAL A 374 34.46 -2.73 -6.06
C VAL A 374 34.56 -1.26 -5.63
N GLY A 375 35.33 -0.45 -6.37
CA GLY A 375 35.46 0.99 -6.12
C GLY A 375 34.36 1.86 -6.76
N GLY A 376 33.40 1.27 -7.47
CA GLY A 376 32.30 2.02 -8.11
C GLY A 376 32.70 2.59 -9.47
N SER A 377 32.62 1.78 -10.54
CA SER A 377 32.98 2.25 -11.89
C SER A 377 31.93 3.23 -12.44
N ARG A 378 32.37 4.33 -13.03
CA ARG A 378 31.56 5.53 -13.28
C ARG A 378 31.73 6.01 -14.72
N VAL A 379 30.70 6.61 -15.32
CA VAL A 379 30.88 7.22 -16.66
C VAL A 379 31.70 8.49 -16.54
N GLY A 380 31.34 9.37 -15.61
CA GLY A 380 32.12 10.56 -15.33
C GLY A 380 31.74 11.25 -14.03
N THR A 381 32.62 12.16 -13.60
CA THR A 381 32.56 12.81 -12.29
C THR A 381 32.56 14.33 -12.42
N LEU A 382 31.78 15.00 -11.56
CA LEU A 382 31.95 16.41 -11.25
C LEU A 382 32.92 16.53 -10.07
N HIS A 383 34.14 16.96 -10.36
CA HIS A 383 35.26 16.90 -9.42
C HIS A 383 36.00 18.25 -9.39
N ASN A 384 36.32 18.82 -8.23
CA ASN A 384 37.06 20.09 -8.11
C ASN A 384 36.45 21.26 -8.92
N THR A 385 35.12 21.41 -8.97
CA THR A 385 34.45 22.45 -9.79
C THR A 385 33.64 23.44 -8.96
N PRO A 386 33.67 24.74 -9.22
CA PRO A 386 32.56 25.66 -8.96
C PRO A 386 31.58 25.72 -10.14
N GLU A 387 30.30 26.00 -9.87
CA GLU A 387 29.26 26.38 -10.85
C GLU A 387 29.17 25.51 -12.13
N ALA A 388 29.43 24.20 -12.04
CA ALA A 388 29.55 23.30 -13.18
C ALA A 388 28.35 22.38 -13.35
N THR A 389 28.07 21.99 -14.60
CA THR A 389 26.98 21.06 -14.94
C THR A 389 27.46 19.90 -15.82
N ILE A 390 27.08 18.67 -15.48
CA ILE A 390 27.03 17.55 -16.42
C ILE A 390 25.58 17.34 -16.84
N GLU A 391 25.31 17.38 -18.14
CA GLU A 391 23.99 17.06 -18.70
C GLU A 391 24.08 15.83 -19.62
N ASN A 392 23.40 14.75 -19.27
CA ASN A 392 23.25 13.59 -20.13
C ASN A 392 22.04 13.72 -21.05
N LYS A 393 22.21 13.74 -22.37
CA LYS A 393 21.12 13.59 -23.36
C LYS A 393 21.16 12.25 -24.11
N GLY A 394 22.18 11.44 -23.87
CA GLY A 394 22.39 10.14 -24.51
C GLY A 394 21.86 8.97 -23.69
N THR A 395 22.23 7.76 -24.10
CA THR A 395 21.98 6.50 -23.41
C THR A 395 23.25 6.04 -22.71
N ILE A 396 23.14 5.79 -21.40
CA ILE A 396 24.19 5.26 -20.55
C ILE A 396 23.81 3.85 -20.13
N ASN A 397 24.66 2.87 -20.44
CA ASN A 397 24.51 1.48 -20.05
C ASN A 397 25.49 1.15 -18.92
N LEU A 398 24.94 0.71 -17.80
CA LEU A 398 25.66 0.28 -16.61
C LEU A 398 25.70 -1.25 -16.59
N VAL A 399 26.90 -1.84 -16.60
CA VAL A 399 27.08 -3.29 -16.74
C VAL A 399 27.93 -3.86 -15.61
N GLY A 400 27.43 -4.87 -14.92
CA GLY A 400 28.04 -5.45 -13.74
C GLY A 400 27.61 -4.76 -12.44
N PRO A 401 28.01 -5.34 -11.29
CA PRO A 401 27.75 -4.75 -9.98
C PRO A 401 28.57 -3.46 -9.79
N PHE A 402 28.16 -2.60 -8.86
CA PHE A 402 28.94 -1.42 -8.46
C PHE A 402 29.30 -0.49 -9.64
N THR A 403 28.30 -0.22 -10.48
CA THR A 403 28.41 0.74 -11.60
C THR A 403 27.55 1.97 -11.34
N ILE A 404 28.04 3.12 -11.77
CA ILE A 404 27.48 4.44 -11.52
C ILE A 404 27.36 5.18 -12.86
N GLY A 405 26.24 5.86 -13.10
CA GLY A 405 26.13 6.79 -14.22
C GLY A 405 27.05 7.98 -14.02
N PHE A 406 26.63 8.91 -13.16
CA PHE A 406 27.41 10.11 -12.87
C PHE A 406 27.50 10.35 -11.37
N GLU A 407 28.65 10.87 -10.95
CA GLU A 407 28.92 11.22 -9.57
C GLU A 407 29.25 12.70 -9.45
N ALA A 408 28.67 13.34 -8.44
CA ALA A 408 29.14 14.62 -7.94
C ALA A 408 29.86 14.37 -6.62
N GLU A 409 30.98 15.07 -6.41
CA GLU A 409 31.78 14.94 -5.20
C GLU A 409 31.73 16.27 -4.42
N THR A 410 31.57 16.22 -3.10
CA THR A 410 31.70 17.42 -2.27
C THR A 410 33.14 17.92 -2.31
N ASP A 411 33.37 19.14 -2.78
CA ASP A 411 34.75 19.58 -3.04
C ASP A 411 34.97 21.07 -2.80
N THR A 412 35.34 21.39 -1.57
CA THR A 412 35.58 22.76 -1.09
C THR A 412 37.00 23.02 -0.62
N GLY A 413 37.92 22.08 -0.81
CA GLY A 413 39.24 22.14 -0.20
C GLY A 413 39.15 22.20 1.32
N ASN A 414 38.26 21.41 1.93
CA ASN A 414 37.97 21.40 3.36
C ASN A 414 37.56 22.78 3.91
N GLY A 415 36.61 23.43 3.23
CA GLY A 415 36.10 24.77 3.59
C GLY A 415 37.01 25.95 3.21
N THR A 416 38.16 25.72 2.57
CA THR A 416 39.07 26.81 2.15
C THR A 416 38.58 27.56 0.91
N ARG A 417 37.75 26.94 0.08
CA ARG A 417 37.19 27.54 -1.13
C ARG A 417 35.80 28.12 -0.85
N ILE A 418 35.62 29.40 -1.19
CA ILE A 418 34.37 30.15 -1.03
C ILE A 418 33.70 30.43 -2.40
N GLY A 419 32.41 30.69 -2.39
CA GLY A 419 31.59 31.09 -3.53
C GLY A 419 31.54 30.06 -4.65
N GLN A 420 31.41 28.76 -4.33
CA GLN A 420 31.45 27.74 -5.38
C GLN A 420 30.11 27.53 -6.09
N GLY A 421 29.03 28.12 -5.57
CA GLY A 421 27.72 28.13 -6.21
C GLY A 421 27.12 26.74 -6.42
N GLU A 422 26.37 26.57 -7.51
CA GLU A 422 25.55 25.38 -7.76
C GLU A 422 26.19 24.41 -8.76
N ARG A 423 26.39 23.16 -8.34
CA ARG A 423 26.88 22.05 -9.16
C ARG A 423 25.72 21.13 -9.52
N LYS A 424 25.65 20.70 -10.78
CA LYS A 424 24.46 19.99 -11.29
C LYS A 424 24.80 18.76 -12.09
N ILE A 425 24.12 17.66 -11.78
CA ILE A 425 23.98 16.53 -12.69
C ILE A 425 22.54 16.52 -13.17
N ILE A 426 22.36 16.56 -14.49
CA ILE A 426 21.06 16.52 -15.13
C ILE A 426 21.01 15.31 -16.07
N ASN A 427 20.10 14.37 -15.81
CA ASN A 427 19.80 13.32 -16.78
C ASN A 427 18.58 13.73 -17.62
N SER A 428 18.79 14.11 -18.88
CA SER A 428 17.75 14.35 -19.89
C SER A 428 17.60 13.17 -20.87
N GLY A 429 18.49 12.18 -20.81
CA GLY A 429 18.52 10.99 -21.65
C GLY A 429 18.07 9.72 -20.94
N VAL A 430 18.80 8.62 -21.13
CA VAL A 430 18.50 7.31 -20.52
C VAL A 430 19.72 6.80 -19.75
N ILE A 431 19.53 6.31 -18.53
CA ILE A 431 20.52 5.53 -17.78
C ILE A 431 19.89 4.17 -17.48
N THR A 432 20.53 3.07 -17.88
CA THR A 432 19.92 1.73 -17.82
C THR A 432 20.94 0.61 -17.65
N ASP A 433 20.48 -0.57 -17.24
CA ASP A 433 21.26 -1.83 -17.23
C ASP A 433 20.88 -2.79 -18.36
N LYS A 434 20.06 -2.36 -19.33
CA LYS A 434 19.55 -3.18 -20.42
C LYS A 434 20.64 -3.91 -21.23
N ALA A 435 21.82 -3.31 -21.37
CA ALA A 435 22.94 -3.92 -22.09
C ALA A 435 23.39 -5.26 -21.48
N GLU A 436 23.12 -5.53 -20.20
CA GLU A 436 23.46 -6.82 -19.56
C GLU A 436 22.72 -8.01 -20.18
N THR A 437 21.61 -7.76 -20.87
CA THR A 437 20.84 -8.80 -21.56
C THR A 437 21.44 -9.23 -22.90
N GLU A 438 22.45 -8.50 -23.40
CA GLU A 438 23.10 -8.77 -24.68
C GLU A 438 23.91 -10.06 -24.67
N GLU A 439 24.00 -10.70 -25.85
CA GLU A 439 24.64 -12.02 -26.00
C GLU A 439 26.12 -12.02 -25.64
N LYS A 440 26.80 -10.88 -25.83
CA LYS A 440 28.22 -10.72 -25.48
C LYS A 440 28.51 -10.96 -23.99
N TYR A 441 27.52 -10.77 -23.11
CA TYR A 441 27.63 -11.05 -21.67
C TYR A 441 27.05 -12.40 -21.28
N ARG A 442 26.56 -13.21 -22.23
CA ARG A 442 25.90 -14.51 -21.98
C ARG A 442 26.71 -15.71 -22.45
N GLY A 443 27.78 -15.51 -23.22
CA GLY A 443 28.65 -16.57 -23.71
C GLY A 443 29.41 -17.33 -22.60
N SER A 444 30.35 -18.20 -23.00
CA SER A 444 31.04 -19.13 -22.08
C SER A 444 31.84 -18.48 -20.93
N GLY A 445 32.18 -17.19 -21.05
CA GLY A 445 32.82 -16.41 -19.97
C GLY A 445 31.84 -15.66 -19.05
N GLY A 446 30.54 -15.62 -19.41
CA GLY A 446 29.51 -14.86 -18.71
C GLY A 446 29.84 -13.37 -18.57
N LEU A 447 29.21 -12.73 -17.58
CA LEU A 447 29.56 -11.38 -17.15
C LEU A 447 30.56 -11.50 -16.00
N GLY A 448 31.86 -11.34 -16.25
CA GLY A 448 32.89 -11.49 -15.21
C GLY A 448 32.91 -12.87 -14.53
N GLY A 449 32.45 -13.91 -15.24
CA GLY A 449 32.26 -15.26 -14.71
C GLY A 449 30.84 -15.57 -14.20
N LEU A 450 29.92 -14.60 -14.17
CA LEU A 450 28.52 -14.83 -13.79
C LEU A 450 27.66 -15.30 -14.98
N THR A 451 26.92 -16.38 -14.75
CA THR A 451 26.01 -17.06 -15.69
C THR A 451 24.55 -16.73 -15.38
N VAL A 452 23.67 -16.91 -16.37
CA VAL A 452 22.23 -16.66 -16.24
C VAL A 452 21.51 -18.00 -16.09
N GLY A 453 20.75 -18.15 -15.01
CA GLY A 453 19.85 -19.28 -14.79
C GLY A 453 18.46 -19.05 -15.41
N THR A 454 17.55 -20.01 -15.25
CA THR A 454 16.18 -19.93 -15.74
C THR A 454 15.20 -20.38 -14.67
N ILE A 455 14.11 -19.65 -14.49
CA ILE A 455 13.01 -19.97 -13.58
C ILE A 455 11.67 -19.99 -14.33
N LYS A 456 10.65 -20.64 -13.76
CA LYS A 456 9.25 -20.48 -14.17
C LYS A 456 8.64 -19.22 -13.57
N GLU A 457 7.46 -18.84 -14.06
CA GLU A 457 6.68 -17.70 -13.54
C GLU A 457 6.31 -17.84 -12.05
N ASP A 458 6.17 -19.07 -11.54
CA ASP A 458 5.94 -19.36 -10.12
C ASP A 458 7.21 -19.33 -9.25
N GLY A 459 8.36 -19.02 -9.84
CA GLY A 459 9.67 -18.98 -9.19
C GLY A 459 10.40 -20.32 -9.13
N THR A 460 9.83 -21.40 -9.65
CA THR A 460 10.49 -22.72 -9.68
C THR A 460 11.72 -22.68 -10.57
N GLU A 461 12.87 -23.09 -10.05
CA GLU A 461 14.11 -23.15 -10.79
C GLU A 461 14.10 -24.26 -11.86
N ILE A 462 14.60 -23.93 -13.06
CA ILE A 462 14.81 -24.86 -14.18
C ILE A 462 16.30 -25.12 -14.36
N THR A 463 17.09 -24.04 -14.42
CA THR A 463 18.55 -24.09 -14.51
C THR A 463 19.17 -23.13 -13.52
N SER A 464 20.14 -23.59 -12.75
CA SER A 464 20.82 -22.77 -11.74
C SER A 464 21.67 -21.66 -12.34
N HIS A 465 21.75 -20.53 -11.65
CA HIS A 465 22.79 -19.53 -11.84
C HIS A 465 23.95 -19.82 -10.88
N ASN A 466 25.14 -19.30 -11.17
CA ASN A 466 26.20 -19.21 -10.16
C ASN A 466 26.13 -17.88 -9.39
N GLU A 467 26.91 -17.79 -8.32
CA GLU A 467 27.07 -16.60 -7.50
C GLU A 467 28.55 -16.36 -7.20
N ILE A 468 28.91 -15.11 -6.92
CA ILE A 468 30.27 -14.70 -6.57
C ILE A 468 30.19 -13.83 -5.31
N THR A 469 31.01 -14.13 -4.31
CA THR A 469 31.16 -13.25 -3.15
C THR A 469 32.26 -12.23 -3.41
N LEU A 470 31.94 -10.95 -3.21
CA LEU A 470 32.84 -9.83 -3.35
C LEU A 470 33.12 -9.18 -1.99
N LYS A 471 34.40 -8.96 -1.69
CA LYS A 471 34.87 -8.11 -0.60
C LYS A 471 34.82 -6.64 -1.02
N THR A 472 34.23 -5.79 -0.20
CA THR A 472 34.05 -4.37 -0.48
C THR A 472 34.99 -3.49 0.36
N PRO A 473 35.38 -2.31 -0.14
CA PRO A 473 36.23 -1.38 0.62
C PRO A 473 35.49 -0.77 1.81
N LEU A 474 34.16 -0.69 1.72
CA LEU A 474 33.25 -0.18 2.74
C LEU A 474 32.19 -1.22 3.07
N PRO A 475 31.60 -1.17 4.28
CA PRO A 475 30.55 -2.09 4.63
C PRO A 475 29.29 -1.82 3.79
N ILE A 476 28.59 -2.86 3.37
CA ILE A 476 27.32 -2.75 2.66
C ILE A 476 26.32 -2.00 3.56
N ILE A 477 25.64 -1.00 2.98
CA ILE A 477 24.58 -0.25 3.68
C ILE A 477 23.58 -1.26 4.27
N GLY A 478 23.14 -1.07 5.52
CA GLY A 478 22.18 -1.96 6.17
C GLY A 478 22.71 -3.33 6.66
N LYS A 479 23.88 -3.81 6.23
CA LYS A 479 24.44 -5.08 6.74
C LYS A 479 25.65 -4.90 7.65
N ASN A 480 26.35 -3.77 7.60
CA ASN A 480 27.60 -3.55 8.35
C ASN A 480 28.69 -4.62 8.12
N ILE A 481 28.62 -5.34 7.01
CA ILE A 481 29.61 -6.34 6.59
C ILE A 481 30.37 -5.86 5.36
N PHE A 482 31.64 -6.23 5.25
CA PHE A 482 32.54 -5.85 4.15
C PHE A 482 32.53 -6.85 2.99
N GLU A 483 31.48 -7.65 2.87
CA GLU A 483 31.34 -8.65 1.81
C GLU A 483 29.89 -8.72 1.33
N THR A 484 29.68 -8.98 0.04
CA THR A 484 28.33 -9.26 -0.50
C THR A 484 28.39 -10.34 -1.57
N THR A 485 27.32 -11.11 -1.69
CA THR A 485 27.16 -12.11 -2.74
C THR A 485 26.36 -11.51 -3.89
N ILE A 486 26.91 -11.57 -5.09
CA ILE A 486 26.27 -11.10 -6.31
C ILE A 486 25.87 -12.28 -7.19
N LYS A 487 24.76 -12.09 -7.91
CA LYS A 487 24.23 -13.03 -8.90
C LYS A 487 23.56 -12.28 -10.05
N ARG A 488 23.21 -13.01 -11.10
CA ARG A 488 22.40 -12.49 -12.20
C ARG A 488 20.95 -12.89 -12.02
N THR A 489 20.03 -11.99 -12.32
CA THR A 489 18.61 -12.33 -12.36
C THR A 489 18.38 -13.43 -13.40
N PRO A 490 17.57 -14.45 -13.10
CA PRO A 490 17.32 -15.53 -14.04
C PRO A 490 16.43 -15.06 -15.19
N ASP A 491 16.56 -15.71 -16.34
CA ASP A 491 15.53 -15.67 -17.38
C ASP A 491 14.25 -16.33 -16.85
N MET A 492 13.09 -15.86 -17.27
CA MET A 492 11.80 -16.35 -16.78
C MET A 492 10.98 -16.95 -17.91
N LEU A 493 10.66 -18.24 -17.79
CA LEU A 493 9.74 -18.95 -18.66
C LEU A 493 8.30 -18.66 -18.21
N MET A 494 7.60 -17.89 -19.03
CA MET A 494 6.21 -17.52 -18.83
C MET A 494 5.28 -18.70 -19.14
N ASN A 495 4.08 -18.69 -18.57
CA ASN A 495 3.09 -19.77 -18.78
C ASN A 495 2.66 -19.93 -20.25
N ASP A 496 2.78 -18.89 -21.07
CA ASP A 496 2.49 -18.92 -22.52
C ASP A 496 3.65 -19.49 -23.36
N GLY A 497 4.75 -19.91 -22.73
CA GLY A 497 5.94 -20.45 -23.37
C GLY A 497 6.96 -19.41 -23.83
N THR A 498 6.70 -18.11 -23.63
CA THR A 498 7.68 -17.05 -23.93
C THR A 498 8.73 -16.92 -22.82
N ILE A 499 9.90 -16.36 -23.15
CA ILE A 499 10.98 -16.10 -22.18
C ILE A 499 11.11 -14.59 -21.96
N LYS A 500 10.89 -14.14 -20.72
CA LYS A 500 11.28 -12.80 -20.26
C LYS A 500 12.76 -12.84 -19.87
N LYS A 501 13.58 -12.13 -20.65
CA LYS A 501 15.04 -12.08 -20.42
C LYS A 501 15.36 -11.38 -19.09
N GLY A 502 16.10 -12.09 -18.25
CA GLY A 502 16.85 -11.55 -17.10
C GLY A 502 18.30 -11.28 -17.50
N GLY A 503 19.22 -11.63 -16.61
CA GLY A 503 20.66 -11.47 -16.78
C GLY A 503 21.23 -10.22 -16.13
N TYR A 504 20.47 -9.57 -15.26
CA TYR A 504 20.85 -8.31 -14.62
C TYR A 504 21.60 -8.53 -13.30
N THR A 505 22.62 -7.73 -12.99
CA THR A 505 23.28 -7.72 -11.66
C THR A 505 22.83 -6.54 -10.82
N GLY A 506 22.94 -6.64 -9.49
CA GLY A 506 22.53 -5.57 -8.59
C GLY A 506 23.53 -4.43 -8.36
N TYR A 507 23.25 -3.58 -7.36
CA TYR A 507 24.15 -2.54 -6.83
C TYR A 507 24.54 -1.44 -7.82
N LYS A 508 23.58 -0.99 -8.64
CA LYS A 508 23.77 0.11 -9.61
C LYS A 508 23.27 1.43 -9.07
N VAL A 509 23.88 2.54 -9.48
CA VAL A 509 23.39 3.88 -9.15
C VAL A 509 23.32 4.76 -10.40
N GLY A 510 22.18 5.42 -10.65
CA GLY A 510 22.03 6.30 -11.80
C GLY A 510 22.83 7.59 -11.64
N MET A 511 22.55 8.33 -10.57
CA MET A 511 23.26 9.55 -10.19
C MET A 511 23.53 9.53 -8.68
N ILE A 512 24.73 9.91 -8.26
CA ILE A 512 25.12 9.93 -6.86
C ILE A 512 25.82 11.23 -6.46
N LEU A 513 25.60 11.66 -5.22
CA LEU A 513 26.47 12.62 -4.53
C LEU A 513 27.30 11.87 -3.48
N THR A 514 28.61 12.03 -3.50
CA THR A 514 29.54 11.42 -2.55
C THR A 514 30.34 12.47 -1.78
N GLU A 515 30.76 12.14 -0.56
CA GLU A 515 31.68 12.99 0.20
C GLU A 515 33.11 12.82 -0.34
N LYS A 516 33.81 13.93 -0.61
CA LYS A 516 35.28 13.94 -0.74
C LYS A 516 35.92 14.79 0.35
N ASP A 517 35.38 15.98 0.62
CA ASP A 517 35.73 16.78 1.80
C ASP A 517 34.51 17.46 2.42
N THR A 518 34.65 17.88 3.69
CA THR A 518 33.58 18.60 4.40
C THR A 518 33.34 19.96 3.74
N ASP A 519 32.10 20.19 3.30
CA ASP A 519 31.68 21.44 2.66
C ASP A 519 31.39 22.54 3.71
N ASN A 520 32.47 23.04 4.32
CA ASN A 520 32.42 23.98 5.44
C ASN A 520 32.33 25.47 5.07
N GLU A 521 31.71 25.79 3.93
CA GLU A 521 31.68 27.17 3.45
C GLU A 521 30.89 28.12 4.37
N VAL A 522 31.57 29.18 4.85
CA VAL A 522 30.94 30.28 5.58
C VAL A 522 29.88 30.93 4.68
N ASN A 523 28.61 30.90 5.12
CA ASN A 523 27.38 31.38 4.44
C ASN A 523 26.63 30.36 3.55
N ASN A 524 27.10 29.12 3.40
CA ASN A 524 26.37 28.01 2.73
C ASN A 524 25.81 28.39 1.34
N THR A 525 26.65 28.91 0.45
CA THR A 525 26.25 29.21 -0.94
C THR A 525 26.33 27.97 -1.84
N ASN A 526 27.07 26.95 -1.39
CA ASN A 526 27.26 25.70 -2.11
C ASN A 526 25.98 24.87 -2.20
N LYS A 527 25.64 24.49 -3.43
CA LYS A 527 24.46 23.68 -3.73
C LYS A 527 24.81 22.55 -4.71
N TYR A 528 24.34 21.34 -4.44
CA TYR A 528 24.47 20.18 -5.32
C TYR A 528 23.09 19.73 -5.76
N SER A 529 22.87 19.68 -7.06
CA SER A 529 21.59 19.30 -7.65
C SER A 529 21.70 18.03 -8.47
N LEU A 530 20.88 17.04 -8.16
CA LEU A 530 20.73 15.81 -8.94
C LEU A 530 19.31 15.79 -9.53
N ILE A 531 19.20 16.02 -10.84
CA ILE A 531 17.91 16.26 -11.51
C ILE A 531 17.71 15.24 -12.62
N ASN A 532 16.67 14.41 -12.49
CA ASN A 532 16.24 13.52 -13.57
C ASN A 532 15.08 14.15 -14.36
N LYS A 533 15.29 14.36 -15.65
CA LYS A 533 14.29 14.78 -16.65
C LYS A 533 14.02 13.70 -17.71
N GLY A 534 14.89 12.70 -17.79
CA GLY A 534 14.81 11.56 -18.70
C GLY A 534 14.42 10.27 -17.97
N THR A 535 14.97 9.14 -18.41
CA THR A 535 14.67 7.82 -17.85
C THR A 535 15.88 7.26 -17.08
N ILE A 536 15.64 6.71 -15.90
CA ILE A 536 16.55 5.83 -15.18
C ILE A 536 15.84 4.50 -14.98
N GLU A 537 16.38 3.40 -15.50
CA GLU A 537 15.73 2.09 -15.45
C GLU A 537 16.72 0.99 -15.04
N PHE A 538 16.47 0.36 -13.89
CA PHE A 538 17.27 -0.75 -13.38
C PHE A 538 16.43 -1.98 -13.06
N ASN A 539 16.94 -3.14 -13.47
CA ASN A 539 16.33 -4.45 -13.27
C ASN A 539 17.12 -5.32 -12.28
N GLY A 540 18.36 -4.95 -11.99
CA GLY A 540 19.17 -5.55 -10.92
C GLY A 540 18.67 -5.22 -9.51
N GLU A 541 18.86 -6.18 -8.59
CA GLU A 541 18.59 -6.00 -7.15
C GLU A 541 19.44 -4.89 -6.50
N SER A 542 19.06 -4.41 -5.31
CA SER A 542 19.85 -3.44 -4.53
C SER A 542 20.34 -2.20 -5.32
N SER A 543 19.58 -1.76 -6.32
CA SER A 543 19.94 -0.65 -7.22
C SER A 543 19.20 0.63 -6.83
N VAL A 544 19.77 1.79 -7.17
CA VAL A 544 19.25 3.10 -6.78
C VAL A 544 19.19 4.04 -7.98
N GLY A 545 18.04 4.66 -8.24
CA GLY A 545 17.93 5.65 -9.31
C GLY A 545 18.78 6.90 -9.04
N ILE A 546 18.49 7.59 -7.94
CA ILE A 546 19.26 8.75 -7.45
C ILE A 546 19.61 8.53 -5.99
N ASP A 547 20.89 8.67 -5.64
CA ASP A 547 21.39 8.44 -4.29
C ASP A 547 22.16 9.65 -3.75
N VAL A 548 22.06 9.89 -2.45
CA VAL A 548 22.82 10.93 -1.74
C VAL A 548 23.55 10.28 -0.59
N TYR A 549 24.87 10.19 -0.72
CA TYR A 549 25.78 9.58 0.25
C TYR A 549 26.99 10.47 0.52
N ALA A 550 26.74 11.60 1.17
CA ALA A 550 27.76 12.58 1.55
C ALA A 550 27.81 12.79 3.08
N PRO A 551 28.32 11.82 3.86
CA PRO A 551 28.50 11.98 5.30
C PRO A 551 29.69 12.92 5.59
N SER A 552 29.49 13.93 6.44
CA SER A 552 30.55 14.88 6.83
C SER A 552 31.79 14.19 7.40
N LYS A 553 32.99 14.60 6.97
CA LYS A 553 34.26 14.05 7.47
C LYS A 553 34.48 14.31 8.97
N GLU A 554 33.94 15.39 9.52
CA GLU A 554 34.15 15.79 10.92
C GLU A 554 33.33 14.97 11.92
N ILE A 555 32.28 14.27 11.46
CA ILE A 555 31.57 13.26 12.26
C ILE A 555 32.52 12.12 12.66
N TYR A 556 33.59 11.91 11.90
CA TYR A 556 34.54 10.84 12.14
C TYR A 556 35.58 11.23 13.21
N GLU A 557 36.22 12.41 13.14
CA GLU A 557 37.45 12.64 13.92
C GLU A 557 37.28 13.15 15.37
N SER A 558 36.18 13.83 15.71
CA SER A 558 36.08 14.50 17.02
C SER A 558 35.11 13.80 17.96
N GLY A 559 35.64 13.06 18.94
CA GLY A 559 34.94 12.85 20.22
C GLY A 559 34.82 14.15 21.03
N ASN A 560 34.50 15.26 20.37
CA ASN A 560 34.40 16.60 20.94
C ASN A 560 33.00 17.15 20.67
N ASP A 561 32.08 16.77 21.55
CA ASP A 561 30.64 16.98 21.44
C ASP A 561 30.18 18.44 21.63
N ASN A 562 31.12 19.36 21.83
CA ASN A 562 30.83 20.69 22.32
C ASN A 562 30.56 21.74 21.24
N ASN A 563 30.95 21.52 19.97
CA ASN A 563 30.58 22.41 18.85
C ASN A 563 31.00 21.87 17.46
N PRO A 564 30.27 20.94 16.81
CA PRO A 564 30.64 20.56 15.44
C PRO A 564 30.27 21.69 14.47
N PRO A 565 31.17 22.16 13.60
CA PRO A 565 30.78 22.98 12.48
C PRO A 565 30.00 22.11 11.49
N PHE A 566 28.70 21.91 11.71
CA PHE A 566 27.86 21.20 10.75
C PHE A 566 27.63 22.07 9.52
N THR A 567 28.60 22.14 8.62
CA THR A 567 28.40 22.70 7.30
C THR A 567 28.74 21.59 6.30
N ASN A 568 27.68 20.95 5.82
CA ASN A 568 27.69 20.25 4.54
C ASN A 568 26.80 21.03 3.55
N ALA A 569 26.91 20.70 2.27
CA ALA A 569 26.29 21.46 1.21
C ALA A 569 24.76 21.48 1.22
N THR A 570 24.18 22.47 0.54
CA THR A 570 22.75 22.46 0.20
C THR A 570 22.48 21.41 -0.89
N ILE A 571 21.48 20.56 -0.72
CA ILE A 571 21.20 19.44 -1.64
C ILE A 571 19.81 19.59 -2.24
N ASP A 572 19.72 19.43 -3.56
CA ASP A 572 18.48 19.54 -4.33
C ASP A 572 18.30 18.32 -5.23
N VAL A 573 17.43 17.40 -4.81
CA VAL A 573 17.14 16.18 -5.57
C VAL A 573 15.74 16.26 -6.16
N LEU A 574 15.65 16.06 -7.47
CA LEU A 574 14.39 16.18 -8.20
C LEU A 574 14.26 15.10 -9.29
N ASN A 575 13.20 14.31 -9.22
CA ASN A 575 12.65 13.67 -10.42
C ASN A 575 11.63 14.62 -11.05
N ASP A 576 12.01 15.30 -12.13
CA ASP A 576 11.20 16.35 -12.76
C ASP A 576 9.94 15.77 -13.43
N LYS A 577 9.00 16.62 -13.85
CA LYS A 577 7.68 16.22 -14.39
C LYS A 577 7.73 15.18 -15.52
N ASP A 578 8.75 15.25 -16.37
CA ASP A 578 8.94 14.35 -17.52
C ASP A 578 9.88 13.17 -17.18
N GLY A 579 10.47 13.19 -15.98
CA GLY A 579 11.40 12.19 -15.49
C GLY A 579 10.71 10.88 -15.10
N ILE A 580 11.30 9.78 -15.52
CA ILE A 580 10.86 8.42 -15.20
C ILE A 580 11.99 7.71 -14.45
N ILE A 581 11.68 7.13 -13.29
CA ILE A 581 12.56 6.20 -12.59
C ILE A 581 11.84 4.86 -12.47
N ALA A 582 12.40 3.80 -13.04
CA ALA A 582 11.84 2.45 -12.99
C ALA A 582 12.83 1.50 -12.30
N ILE A 583 12.41 0.91 -11.20
CA ILE A 583 13.22 0.04 -10.36
C ILE A 583 12.51 -1.31 -10.22
N ASN A 584 12.94 -2.27 -11.02
CA ASN A 584 12.28 -3.58 -11.14
C ASN A 584 12.95 -4.66 -10.26
N GLY A 585 14.17 -4.40 -9.79
CA GLY A 585 14.87 -5.25 -8.82
C GLY A 585 14.28 -5.16 -7.42
N TYR A 586 14.48 -6.21 -6.60
CA TYR A 586 14.11 -6.21 -5.19
C TYR A 586 15.15 -5.42 -4.35
N ASN A 587 14.78 -5.05 -3.11
CA ASN A 587 15.62 -4.28 -2.18
C ASN A 587 16.23 -2.99 -2.79
N SER A 588 15.51 -2.36 -3.71
CA SER A 588 16.03 -1.25 -4.52
C SER A 588 15.29 0.06 -4.25
N TYR A 589 15.87 1.21 -4.64
CA TYR A 589 15.30 2.53 -4.40
C TYR A 589 15.13 3.34 -5.68
N GLY A 590 13.99 4.00 -5.85
CA GLY A 590 13.86 5.04 -6.88
C GLY A 590 14.76 6.24 -6.56
N MET A 591 14.55 6.82 -5.38
CA MET A 591 15.37 7.90 -4.83
C MET A 591 15.70 7.58 -3.38
N ARG A 592 16.97 7.78 -2.99
CA ARG A 592 17.43 7.48 -1.64
C ARG A 592 18.28 8.62 -1.07
N LEU A 593 18.00 8.97 0.18
CA LEU A 593 18.87 9.80 1.01
C LEU A 593 19.53 8.88 2.06
N SER A 594 20.84 8.66 1.91
CA SER A 594 21.62 7.68 2.67
C SER A 594 22.59 8.29 3.67
N SER A 595 22.69 9.61 3.79
CA SER A 595 23.52 10.26 4.80
C SER A 595 22.84 11.51 5.35
N TYR A 596 23.32 11.98 6.51
CA TYR A 596 22.93 13.28 7.03
C TYR A 596 23.43 14.39 6.11
N VAL A 597 22.59 15.41 5.91
CA VAL A 597 22.89 16.56 5.06
C VAL A 597 22.49 17.83 5.79
N ASN A 598 23.34 18.85 5.74
CA ASN A 598 23.15 20.08 6.51
C ASN A 598 22.09 21.02 5.91
N LYS A 599 21.76 20.91 4.63
CA LYS A 599 20.55 21.55 4.13
C LYS A 599 19.97 20.77 2.97
N LEU A 600 18.83 20.15 3.17
CA LEU A 600 18.03 19.69 2.04
C LEU A 600 17.26 20.90 1.49
N GLU A 601 17.32 21.22 0.21
CA GLU A 601 16.46 22.21 -0.46
C GLU A 601 15.16 21.54 -0.92
N ARG A 602 15.28 20.41 -1.63
CA ARG A 602 14.18 19.56 -2.07
C ARG A 602 14.64 18.10 -2.17
N PHE A 603 13.70 17.18 -1.95
CA PHE A 603 13.81 15.76 -2.28
C PHE A 603 12.45 15.32 -2.83
N GLU A 604 12.18 15.72 -4.07
CA GLU A 604 10.83 15.74 -4.62
C GLU A 604 10.71 14.87 -5.88
N ASN A 605 9.64 14.09 -5.96
CA ASN A 605 9.20 13.47 -7.19
C ASN A 605 8.05 14.28 -7.82
N LYS A 606 8.25 14.82 -9.02
CA LYS A 606 7.20 15.42 -9.87
C LYS A 606 6.86 14.57 -11.08
N GLY A 607 7.77 13.68 -11.49
CA GLY A 607 7.58 12.74 -12.58
C GLY A 607 6.94 11.43 -12.14
N THR A 608 7.38 10.33 -12.74
CA THR A 608 6.88 8.98 -12.44
C THR A 608 7.98 8.10 -11.83
N ILE A 609 7.66 7.43 -10.72
CA ILE A 609 8.50 6.37 -10.15
C ILE A 609 7.71 5.06 -10.20
N ASN A 610 8.28 4.02 -10.80
CA ASN A 610 7.74 2.67 -10.83
C ASN A 610 8.63 1.74 -10.00
N VAL A 611 8.04 0.98 -9.07
CA VAL A 611 8.77 0.10 -8.15
C VAL A 611 8.22 -1.31 -8.19
N GLY A 612 9.13 -2.27 -8.31
CA GLY A 612 8.82 -3.68 -8.45
C GLY A 612 8.55 -4.06 -9.90
N ASN A 613 8.70 -5.34 -10.20
CA ASN A 613 8.39 -5.90 -11.51
C ASN A 613 6.90 -6.29 -11.59
N ASP A 614 6.39 -6.41 -12.83
CA ASP A 614 5.01 -6.79 -13.12
C ASP A 614 4.55 -8.01 -12.31
N LYS A 615 3.45 -7.83 -11.54
CA LYS A 615 2.52 -8.83 -10.96
C LYS A 615 3.08 -10.04 -10.19
N ILE A 616 4.38 -10.27 -10.12
CA ILE A 616 4.96 -11.49 -9.54
C ILE A 616 5.17 -11.29 -8.04
N GLU A 617 4.71 -12.26 -7.26
CA GLU A 617 4.99 -12.36 -5.84
C GLU A 617 6.46 -12.76 -5.63
N THR A 618 7.38 -11.80 -5.66
CA THR A 618 8.77 -12.08 -5.30
C THR A 618 8.91 -12.22 -3.78
N ASN A 619 8.80 -13.47 -3.31
CA ASN A 619 9.63 -14.15 -2.31
C ASN A 619 8.82 -15.10 -1.38
N ASN A 620 9.26 -16.36 -1.34
CA ASN A 620 8.77 -17.42 -0.43
C ASN A 620 9.54 -17.46 0.90
N TYR A 621 10.34 -16.44 1.21
CA TYR A 621 11.35 -16.49 2.29
C TYR A 621 10.96 -15.83 3.62
N GLY A 622 9.68 -15.56 3.87
CA GLY A 622 9.21 -15.19 5.21
C GLY A 622 9.74 -13.88 5.82
N VAL A 623 10.65 -13.16 5.13
CA VAL A 623 11.21 -11.86 5.56
C VAL A 623 11.06 -10.87 4.40
N ASN A 624 10.37 -9.75 4.63
CA ASN A 624 10.03 -8.77 3.59
C ASN A 624 11.15 -7.74 3.40
N PHE A 625 12.01 -7.93 2.39
CA PHE A 625 12.94 -6.91 1.89
C PHE A 625 12.42 -6.34 0.56
N GLY A 626 11.33 -5.56 0.61
CA GLY A 626 10.77 -4.90 -0.56
C GLY A 626 11.56 -3.68 -1.02
N SER A 627 11.32 -3.25 -2.25
CA SER A 627 11.85 -2.02 -2.84
C SER A 627 11.03 -0.80 -2.43
N VAL A 628 11.66 0.37 -2.51
CA VAL A 628 11.09 1.65 -2.06
C VAL A 628 11.11 2.68 -3.20
N GLY A 629 10.01 3.41 -3.40
CA GLY A 629 9.97 4.49 -4.40
C GLY A 629 10.87 5.64 -4.01
N MET A 630 10.62 6.21 -2.83
CA MET A 630 11.43 7.28 -2.24
C MET A 630 11.71 6.98 -0.78
N GLY A 631 12.98 7.07 -0.38
CA GLY A 631 13.42 6.66 0.94
C GLY A 631 14.40 7.62 1.59
N VAL A 632 14.24 7.86 2.89
CA VAL A 632 15.35 8.28 3.75
C VAL A 632 15.73 7.09 4.63
N GLN A 633 17.00 6.71 4.59
CA GLN A 633 17.52 5.56 5.31
C GLN A 633 18.43 6.02 6.44
N THR A 634 18.27 5.45 7.64
CA THR A 634 19.31 5.55 8.67
C THR A 634 20.53 4.77 8.33
N ASN A 635 21.66 5.34 8.68
CA ASN A 635 22.90 4.59 8.77
C ASN A 635 23.33 4.54 10.22
N TYR A 636 23.98 3.44 10.61
CA TYR A 636 24.62 3.22 11.92
C TYR A 636 25.59 4.33 12.39
N PHE A 637 25.86 5.32 11.55
CA PHE A 637 26.76 6.45 11.80
C PHE A 637 26.02 7.78 11.91
N THR A 638 24.77 7.82 11.44
CA THR A 638 23.85 8.93 11.66
C THR A 638 23.00 8.55 12.86
N GLU A 639 23.60 8.50 14.05
CA GLU A 639 22.87 8.37 15.33
C GLU A 639 22.01 9.61 15.65
N ARG A 640 21.64 10.37 14.62
CA ARG A 640 21.03 11.71 14.68
C ARG A 640 20.06 11.89 13.53
N GLY A 641 18.79 12.03 13.87
CA GLY A 641 17.68 12.14 12.91
C GLY A 641 17.71 13.39 12.03
N LEU A 642 17.27 13.22 10.77
CA LEU A 642 16.94 14.32 9.85
C LEU A 642 15.50 14.80 10.11
N ALA A 643 15.32 16.00 10.68
CA ALA A 643 13.98 16.57 10.86
C ALA A 643 13.46 17.23 9.57
N ALA A 644 12.35 16.75 9.04
CA ALA A 644 11.59 17.37 7.96
C ALA A 644 10.13 17.60 8.40
N PRO A 645 9.78 18.77 8.98
CA PRO A 645 8.40 19.07 9.39
C PRO A 645 7.41 19.08 8.21
N ALA A 646 6.11 18.92 8.45
CA ALA A 646 5.11 19.01 7.39
C ALA A 646 4.79 20.48 7.01
N GLU A 647 4.32 20.77 5.79
CA GLU A 647 3.97 22.15 5.37
C GLU A 647 2.89 22.80 6.25
N ASP A 648 2.02 21.98 6.84
CA ASP A 648 0.94 22.35 7.76
C ASP A 648 1.39 22.44 9.24
N PHE A 649 2.69 22.34 9.52
CA PHE A 649 3.23 22.38 10.88
C PHE A 649 3.68 23.78 11.31
N ASP A 650 3.39 24.17 12.55
CA ASP A 650 3.69 25.50 13.07
C ASP A 650 5.21 25.70 13.25
N LYS A 651 5.79 26.50 12.36
CA LYS A 651 7.22 26.82 12.28
C LYS A 651 7.76 27.60 13.48
N ASN A 652 6.87 28.17 14.30
CA ASN A 652 7.26 28.94 15.49
C ASN A 652 7.38 28.06 16.73
N LYS A 653 6.73 26.88 16.73
CA LYS A 653 6.71 25.94 17.86
C LYS A 653 7.74 24.82 17.74
N PHE A 654 8.07 24.44 16.51
CA PHE A 654 9.08 23.43 16.21
C PHE A 654 10.12 24.09 15.31
N GLY A 655 11.41 23.86 15.59
CA GLY A 655 12.51 24.53 14.89
C GLY A 655 12.40 24.46 13.37
N SER A 656 13.14 25.30 12.65
CA SER A 656 13.14 25.46 11.19
C SER A 656 13.67 24.25 10.39
N GLY A 657 13.53 23.03 10.92
CA GLY A 657 13.86 21.77 10.25
C GLY A 657 13.22 21.67 8.87
N TYR A 658 13.72 20.78 8.02
CA TYR A 658 13.52 20.67 6.57
C TYR A 658 12.06 20.49 6.10
N ILE A 659 11.23 21.54 6.24
CA ILE A 659 9.78 21.46 6.08
C ILE A 659 9.39 21.01 4.66
N GLY A 660 8.62 19.92 4.55
CA GLY A 660 7.93 19.50 3.32
C GLY A 660 8.85 19.01 2.20
N LYS A 661 10.09 18.64 2.52
CA LYS A 661 11.12 18.41 1.49
C LYS A 661 11.11 17.00 0.90
N VAL A 662 10.73 15.98 1.66
CA VAL A 662 10.53 14.61 1.15
C VAL A 662 9.09 14.46 0.69
N LYS A 663 8.86 14.70 -0.60
CA LYS A 663 7.51 14.89 -1.13
C LYS A 663 7.29 14.21 -2.48
N ASN A 664 6.14 13.58 -2.63
CA ASN A 664 5.62 13.17 -3.93
C ASN A 664 4.59 14.18 -4.44
N SER A 665 4.83 14.77 -5.61
CA SER A 665 3.89 15.60 -6.35
C SER A 665 3.60 15.10 -7.77
N GLY A 666 4.29 14.04 -8.19
CA GLY A 666 4.04 13.28 -9.40
C GLY A 666 3.28 11.98 -9.12
N THR A 667 3.70 10.90 -9.77
CA THR A 667 3.11 9.55 -9.61
C THR A 667 4.14 8.57 -9.08
N ILE A 668 3.75 7.75 -8.11
CA ILE A 668 4.50 6.56 -7.68
C ILE A 668 3.62 5.33 -7.86
N ASN A 669 4.06 4.36 -8.64
CA ASN A 669 3.38 3.09 -8.86
C ASN A 669 4.15 1.96 -8.18
N ILE A 670 3.46 1.21 -7.33
CA ILE A 670 4.00 0.07 -6.60
C ILE A 670 3.37 -1.21 -7.11
N TYR A 671 4.19 -2.16 -7.52
CA TYR A 671 3.78 -3.47 -8.03
C TYR A 671 4.28 -4.60 -7.14
N GLY A 672 3.94 -5.84 -7.47
CA GLY A 672 4.45 -7.03 -6.78
C GLY A 672 4.01 -7.12 -5.31
N LYS A 673 4.91 -7.58 -4.44
CA LYS A 673 4.64 -7.89 -3.03
C LYS A 673 5.65 -7.26 -2.09
N GLY A 674 5.20 -6.68 -0.98
CA GLY A 674 6.08 -6.20 0.10
C GLY A 674 6.79 -4.86 -0.14
N ASN A 675 6.45 -4.12 -1.20
CA ASN A 675 7.09 -2.87 -1.60
C ASN A 675 6.46 -1.63 -0.92
N THR A 676 7.20 -0.52 -0.86
CA THR A 676 6.76 0.72 -0.22
C THR A 676 6.88 1.92 -1.16
N ALA A 677 5.87 2.80 -1.23
CA ALA A 677 5.96 4.00 -2.07
C ALA A 677 6.91 5.05 -1.51
N MET A 678 6.69 5.44 -0.25
CA MET A 678 7.54 6.38 0.45
C MET A 678 7.86 5.84 1.84
N LYS A 679 9.15 5.74 2.16
CA LYS A 679 9.65 5.26 3.45
C LYS A 679 10.52 6.31 4.10
N LEU A 680 10.34 6.49 5.41
CA LEU A 680 11.32 7.14 6.26
C LEU A 680 11.71 6.18 7.38
N ASP A 681 12.96 5.79 7.41
CA ASP A 681 13.52 5.01 8.53
C ASP A 681 14.35 5.93 9.41
N ASN A 682 14.11 5.92 10.72
CA ASN A 682 14.89 6.68 11.70
C ASN A 682 15.23 5.83 12.94
N ASP A 683 16.10 4.85 12.77
CA ASP A 683 16.66 4.05 13.85
C ASP A 683 17.90 4.74 14.44
N SER A 684 17.75 5.55 15.49
CA SER A 684 18.81 5.70 16.51
C SER A 684 18.40 6.43 17.79
N VAL A 685 18.77 5.77 18.88
CA VAL A 685 19.11 6.31 20.20
C VAL A 685 20.54 6.86 20.16
N TYR A 686 20.80 8.08 20.65
CA TYR A 686 22.06 8.34 21.37
C TYR A 686 21.90 9.42 22.44
N THR A 687 22.36 9.05 23.62
CA THR A 687 22.41 9.82 24.85
C THR A 687 23.71 10.61 24.87
N ASP A 688 23.71 11.86 24.39
CA ASP A 688 24.73 12.77 24.90
C ASP A 688 24.19 14.19 25.12
N THR A 689 24.63 14.71 26.25
CA THR A 689 24.10 15.79 27.08
C THR A 689 24.18 17.18 26.41
N TYR A 690 24.73 17.26 25.19
CA TYR A 690 25.28 18.50 24.65
C TYR A 690 24.54 19.10 23.45
N TYR A 691 23.44 18.50 22.96
CA TYR A 691 22.71 18.98 21.77
C TYR A 691 21.34 19.60 22.06
N THR A 692 21.35 20.72 22.77
CA THR A 692 20.16 21.54 23.08
C THR A 692 19.59 22.33 21.89
N LYS A 693 20.07 22.16 20.65
CA LYS A 693 19.59 22.91 19.45
C LYS A 693 18.68 22.13 18.49
N LEU A 694 18.61 20.80 18.56
CA LEU A 694 17.71 19.96 17.74
C LEU A 694 16.51 19.46 18.57
N LEU A 695 15.91 20.39 19.34
CA LEU A 695 14.95 20.14 20.43
C LEU A 695 13.69 19.33 20.04
N TYR A 696 13.33 19.25 18.75
CA TYR A 696 12.18 18.48 18.26
C TYR A 696 12.43 17.99 16.83
N ASN A 697 12.67 16.68 16.66
CA ASN A 697 12.81 16.11 15.32
C ASN A 697 11.46 15.57 14.85
N VAL A 698 10.91 16.21 13.81
CA VAL A 698 9.70 15.77 13.14
C VAL A 698 10.07 15.15 11.81
N ASN A 699 9.74 13.89 11.66
CA ASN A 699 10.05 13.02 10.54
C ASN A 699 8.78 12.92 9.68
N VAL A 700 8.70 13.64 8.54
CA VAL A 700 7.50 13.62 7.68
C VAL A 700 7.79 13.18 6.25
N VAL A 701 6.97 12.25 5.76
CA VAL A 701 6.79 12.00 4.32
C VAL A 701 5.42 12.49 3.87
N THR A 702 5.37 13.17 2.72
CA THR A 702 4.14 13.79 2.21
C THR A 702 3.81 13.35 0.78
N ASN A 703 2.60 12.85 0.56
CA ASN A 703 2.01 12.71 -0.77
C ASN A 703 1.09 13.89 -1.06
N GLY A 704 1.33 14.61 -2.16
CA GLY A 704 0.59 15.81 -2.54
C GLY A 704 1.38 17.11 -2.31
N ASP A 705 1.41 17.99 -3.30
CA ASP A 705 1.78 19.41 -3.09
C ASP A 705 0.65 20.19 -2.40
N LYS A 706 0.88 21.48 -2.12
CA LYS A 706 -0.14 22.41 -1.59
C LYS A 706 -1.46 22.46 -2.39
N ASN A 707 -1.44 22.09 -3.66
CA ASN A 707 -2.60 22.08 -4.54
C ASN A 707 -3.32 20.71 -4.55
N GLY A 708 -2.75 19.68 -3.90
CA GLY A 708 -3.25 18.31 -3.89
C GLY A 708 -2.73 17.46 -5.05
N ASN A 709 -1.69 17.91 -5.77
CA ASN A 709 -1.08 17.14 -6.85
C ASN A 709 -0.11 16.12 -6.27
N GLY A 710 -0.39 14.84 -6.46
CA GLY A 710 0.44 13.72 -6.04
C GLY A 710 -0.39 12.44 -6.06
N THR A 711 0.11 11.40 -6.71
CA THR A 711 -0.60 10.12 -6.84
C THR A 711 0.29 8.98 -6.39
N ILE A 712 -0.22 8.10 -5.53
CA ILE A 712 0.39 6.81 -5.20
C ILE A 712 -0.59 5.71 -5.63
N ASN A 713 -0.12 4.72 -6.38
CA ASN A 713 -0.90 3.55 -6.77
C ASN A 713 -0.28 2.29 -6.19
N LEU A 714 -1.02 1.55 -5.38
CA LEU A 714 -0.62 0.28 -4.80
C LEU A 714 -1.30 -0.87 -5.53
N TYR A 715 -0.56 -1.55 -6.40
CA TYR A 715 -0.96 -2.78 -7.08
C TYR A 715 -0.34 -3.98 -6.37
N GLY A 716 -0.91 -5.18 -6.52
CA GLY A 716 -0.33 -6.40 -5.94
C GLY A 716 -0.71 -6.62 -4.47
N THR A 717 0.18 -7.21 -3.67
CA THR A 717 -0.17 -7.68 -2.32
C THR A 717 0.77 -7.16 -1.25
N LYS A 718 0.25 -6.91 -0.04
CA LYS A 718 1.10 -6.54 1.11
C LYS A 718 2.06 -5.36 0.82
N ASN A 719 1.61 -4.33 0.14
CA ASN A 719 2.38 -3.12 -0.18
C ASN A 719 1.98 -1.96 0.74
N LEU A 720 2.90 -1.01 0.92
CA LEU A 720 2.71 0.20 1.72
C LEU A 720 2.74 1.45 0.84
N GLY A 721 1.83 2.39 1.08
CA GLY A 721 1.90 3.72 0.49
C GLY A 721 2.91 4.58 1.21
N LEU A 722 2.47 5.24 2.27
CA LEU A 722 3.32 6.08 3.11
C LEU A 722 3.72 5.31 4.38
N ASN A 723 5.01 5.33 4.71
CA ASN A 723 5.54 4.71 5.91
C ASN A 723 6.57 5.61 6.60
N ALA A 724 6.38 5.87 7.89
CA ALA A 724 7.39 6.52 8.76
C ALA A 724 7.68 5.63 9.99
N GLY A 725 8.96 5.32 10.19
CA GLY A 725 9.50 4.41 11.22
C GLY A 725 9.83 5.08 12.56
N GLU A 726 10.53 4.35 13.44
CA GLU A 726 10.50 4.51 14.90
C GLU A 726 10.81 5.92 15.41
N GLY A 727 9.86 6.52 16.12
CA GLY A 727 10.20 7.61 17.02
C GLY A 727 10.47 7.09 18.43
N ILE A 728 11.30 7.83 19.16
CA ILE A 728 11.75 7.58 20.53
C ILE A 728 11.48 8.80 21.43
N TYR A 729 11.28 8.55 22.73
CA TYR A 729 11.15 9.50 23.84
C TYR A 729 12.35 9.34 24.77
N PHE A 730 12.99 10.44 25.17
CA PHE A 730 14.09 10.37 26.14
C PHE A 730 14.08 11.57 27.09
N SER A 731 14.48 11.31 28.34
CA SER A 731 14.70 12.35 29.35
C SER A 731 16.20 12.63 29.46
N ASP A 732 16.59 13.90 29.35
CA ASP A 732 17.96 14.30 29.64
C ASP A 732 18.14 14.45 31.16
N ILE A 733 18.99 13.59 31.71
CA ILE A 733 19.29 13.51 33.14
C ILE A 733 20.03 14.75 33.69
N HIS A 734 20.59 15.60 32.82
CA HIS A 734 21.34 16.79 33.23
C HIS A 734 20.53 18.09 33.12
N THR A 735 19.56 18.17 32.20
CA THR A 735 18.71 19.35 32.03
C THR A 735 17.30 19.21 32.63
N ASN A 736 16.91 18.00 33.09
CA ASN A 736 15.54 17.67 33.51
C ASN A 736 14.48 17.96 32.43
N ASN A 737 14.90 18.08 31.15
CA ASN A 737 14.00 18.30 30.02
C ASN A 737 13.70 16.97 29.33
N ASN A 738 12.44 16.81 28.91
CA ASN A 738 11.97 15.66 28.15
C ASN A 738 11.96 15.99 26.65
N TYR A 739 12.59 15.15 25.84
CA TYR A 739 12.70 15.27 24.39
C TYR A 739 11.95 14.11 23.71
N PHE A 740 11.43 14.36 22.52
CA PHE A 740 10.80 13.33 21.69
C PHE A 740 11.07 13.57 20.22
N THR A 741 10.94 12.50 19.46
CA THR A 741 10.83 12.53 18.00
C THR A 741 9.38 12.26 17.60
N MET A 742 8.95 12.74 16.43
CA MET A 742 7.60 12.47 15.89
C MET A 742 7.71 11.85 14.51
N SER A 743 7.04 10.72 14.30
CA SER A 743 6.93 10.07 13.00
C SER A 743 5.57 10.34 12.40
N ARG A 744 5.56 11.07 11.27
CA ARG A 744 4.33 11.51 10.63
C ARG A 744 4.27 11.11 9.15
N VAL A 745 3.12 10.61 8.73
CA VAL A 745 2.78 10.45 7.32
C VAL A 745 1.60 11.34 6.96
N THR A 746 1.73 12.11 5.88
CA THR A 746 0.71 13.08 5.45
C THR A 746 0.27 12.81 4.01
N ASN A 747 -1.04 12.74 3.79
CA ASN A 747 -1.62 12.69 2.45
C ASN A 747 -2.46 13.94 2.17
N ASN A 748 -2.05 14.72 1.18
CA ASN A 748 -2.80 15.82 0.57
C ASN A 748 -3.22 15.51 -0.88
N GLY A 749 -2.66 14.46 -1.48
CA GLY A 749 -2.95 14.00 -2.85
C GLY A 749 -3.87 12.77 -2.87
N THR A 750 -3.74 11.95 -3.91
CA THR A 750 -4.52 10.71 -4.08
C THR A 750 -3.67 9.47 -3.78
N ILE A 751 -4.20 8.53 -3.00
CA ILE A 751 -3.64 7.19 -2.83
C ILE A 751 -4.68 6.16 -3.29
N ASN A 752 -4.36 5.40 -4.32
CA ASN A 752 -5.20 4.32 -4.83
C ASN A 752 -4.66 2.97 -4.34
N VAL A 753 -5.51 2.20 -3.67
CA VAL A 753 -5.14 0.91 -3.06
C VAL A 753 -5.93 -0.20 -3.73
N TYR A 754 -5.24 -1.03 -4.51
CA TYR A 754 -5.80 -2.18 -5.22
C TYR A 754 -5.32 -3.50 -4.58
N GLY A 755 -5.62 -4.65 -5.19
CA GLY A 755 -5.02 -5.93 -4.81
C GLY A 755 -5.43 -6.42 -3.41
N LYS A 756 -4.49 -6.99 -2.64
CA LYS A 756 -4.81 -7.64 -1.35
C LYS A 756 -3.83 -7.34 -0.22
N GLY A 757 -4.33 -6.93 0.94
CA GLY A 757 -3.52 -6.76 2.16
C GLY A 757 -2.60 -5.53 2.14
N ASN A 758 -2.87 -4.55 1.30
CA ASN A 758 -2.12 -3.30 1.16
C ASN A 758 -2.58 -2.27 2.20
N VAL A 759 -1.66 -1.38 2.61
CA VAL A 759 -1.94 -0.29 3.55
C VAL A 759 -1.55 1.05 2.92
N ALA A 760 -2.48 2.00 2.88
CA ALA A 760 -2.23 3.29 2.24
C ALA A 760 -1.28 4.16 3.07
N MET A 761 -1.50 4.24 4.38
CA MET A 761 -0.74 5.10 5.29
C MET A 761 -0.43 4.35 6.60
N ASN A 762 0.84 4.34 6.98
CA ASN A 762 1.34 3.75 8.21
C ASN A 762 2.34 4.69 8.93
N ALA A 763 2.11 4.93 10.22
CA ALA A 763 3.09 5.54 11.12
C ALA A 763 3.23 4.66 12.37
N GLY A 764 4.43 4.14 12.66
CA GLY A 764 4.66 3.24 13.79
C GLY A 764 6.05 3.39 14.39
N GLY A 765 6.17 3.16 15.71
CA GLY A 765 7.41 3.33 16.46
C GLY A 765 7.34 2.80 17.90
N THR A 766 8.52 2.55 18.49
CA THR A 766 8.72 1.94 19.82
C THR A 766 8.41 2.90 20.97
N ALA A 767 8.66 4.21 20.85
CA ALA A 767 8.46 5.14 21.97
C ALA A 767 8.19 6.63 21.58
N ALA A 768 7.32 6.95 20.61
CA ALA A 768 7.07 8.35 20.19
C ALA A 768 5.67 8.71 19.73
N LEU A 769 5.49 10.02 19.49
CA LEU A 769 4.37 10.61 18.76
C LEU A 769 4.31 10.06 17.33
N ASN A 770 3.42 9.09 17.09
CA ASN A 770 3.14 8.58 15.75
C ASN A 770 1.88 9.22 15.20
N GLN A 771 1.90 9.65 13.93
CA GLN A 771 0.74 10.28 13.34
C GLN A 771 0.54 9.99 11.84
N ALA A 772 -0.68 9.59 11.48
CA ALA A 772 -1.13 9.48 10.10
C ALA A 772 -2.26 10.49 9.84
N ILE A 773 -2.08 11.41 8.89
CA ILE A 773 -3.05 12.47 8.59
C ILE A 773 -3.42 12.47 7.11
N ASN A 774 -4.69 12.21 6.82
CA ASN A 774 -5.28 12.47 5.51
C ASN A 774 -5.89 13.89 5.51
N LEU A 775 -5.22 14.85 4.87
CA LEU A 775 -5.63 16.26 4.83
C LEU A 775 -6.88 16.47 3.95
N GLU A 776 -7.47 17.67 3.99
CA GLU A 776 -8.77 17.97 3.35
C GLU A 776 -8.83 17.66 1.84
N LYS A 777 -7.73 17.90 1.11
CA LYS A 777 -7.62 17.55 -0.33
C LYS A 777 -7.24 16.08 -0.55
N GLY A 778 -6.75 15.43 0.50
CA GLY A 778 -6.32 14.04 0.49
C GLY A 778 -7.47 13.10 0.18
N THR A 779 -7.26 12.23 -0.80
CA THR A 779 -8.20 11.17 -1.19
C THR A 779 -7.54 9.80 -1.10
N ILE A 780 -8.17 8.85 -0.42
CA ILE A 780 -7.74 7.45 -0.39
C ILE A 780 -8.85 6.58 -1.00
N ASN A 781 -8.52 5.86 -2.06
CA ASN A 781 -9.45 4.99 -2.78
C ASN A 781 -9.11 3.52 -2.48
N LEU A 782 -9.97 2.83 -1.74
CA LEU A 782 -9.82 1.40 -1.43
C LEU A 782 -10.60 0.55 -2.44
N LYS A 783 -9.94 -0.48 -2.99
CA LYS A 783 -10.52 -1.56 -3.80
C LYS A 783 -9.82 -2.87 -3.47
N GLY A 784 -10.34 -4.00 -3.94
CA GLY A 784 -9.73 -5.31 -3.68
C GLY A 784 -10.08 -5.88 -2.31
N ASN A 785 -9.15 -6.56 -1.65
CA ASN A 785 -9.44 -7.41 -0.49
C ASN A 785 -8.52 -7.13 0.71
N ASN A 786 -9.06 -7.02 1.93
CA ASN A 786 -8.28 -6.84 3.17
C ASN A 786 -7.34 -5.62 3.15
N ASN A 787 -7.70 -4.54 2.46
CA ASN A 787 -6.89 -3.33 2.36
C ASN A 787 -7.28 -2.31 3.43
N ILE A 788 -6.30 -1.56 3.93
CA ILE A 788 -6.47 -0.59 5.02
C ILE A 788 -6.04 0.79 4.53
N ALA A 789 -6.86 1.82 4.73
CA ALA A 789 -6.47 3.18 4.38
C ALA A 789 -5.48 3.76 5.40
N MET A 790 -5.84 3.76 6.68
CA MET A 790 -5.01 4.34 7.74
C MET A 790 -4.80 3.35 8.88
N TRP A 791 -3.52 3.10 9.18
CA TRP A 791 -3.08 2.22 10.27
C TRP A 791 -1.95 2.90 11.06
N THR A 792 -1.98 2.80 12.39
CA THR A 792 -0.83 3.13 13.25
C THR A 792 -0.76 2.12 14.38
N PHE A 793 0.42 1.94 15.00
CA PHE A 793 0.61 0.99 16.11
C PHE A 793 1.87 1.35 16.92
N PHE A 794 2.04 0.74 18.10
CA PHE A 794 3.22 0.83 18.97
C PHE A 794 3.93 -0.55 19.05
N PHE A 795 5.27 -0.57 19.04
CA PHE A 795 6.08 -1.81 19.03
C PHE A 795 6.36 -2.38 20.42
N GLU A 796 6.57 -1.54 21.43
CA GLU A 796 6.80 -2.01 22.80
C GLU A 796 5.57 -1.88 23.68
N SER A 797 5.34 -2.97 24.40
CA SER A 797 4.17 -3.31 25.19
C SER A 797 4.10 -2.65 26.57
N GLU A 798 4.89 -1.61 26.86
CA GLU A 798 5.11 -1.15 28.25
C GLU A 798 5.08 0.39 28.44
N GLY A 799 4.21 1.12 27.73
CA GLY A 799 4.07 2.56 27.94
C GLY A 799 2.71 3.15 27.59
N SER A 800 2.22 4.03 28.47
CA SER A 800 1.11 4.96 28.21
C SER A 800 1.35 5.76 26.92
N ASN A 801 0.30 5.96 26.10
CA ASN A 801 0.35 6.82 24.92
C ASN A 801 0.84 8.23 25.27
N SER A 802 2.16 8.43 25.16
CA SER A 802 2.83 9.71 25.42
C SER A 802 2.29 10.82 24.52
N PHE A 803 1.66 10.49 23.39
CA PHE A 803 0.95 11.46 22.55
C PHE A 803 -0.03 12.32 23.35
N ARG A 804 -0.80 11.73 24.27
CA ARG A 804 -1.79 12.49 25.06
C ARG A 804 -1.15 13.55 25.96
N ASN A 805 0.03 13.26 26.51
CA ASN A 805 0.78 14.21 27.35
C ASN A 805 1.30 15.42 26.54
N PHE A 806 1.49 15.22 25.24
CA PHE A 806 2.13 16.18 24.34
C PHE A 806 1.14 16.85 23.37
N GLN A 807 -0.05 16.27 23.19
CA GLN A 807 -1.08 16.71 22.25
C GLN A 807 -1.41 18.20 22.40
N ASN A 808 -1.77 18.65 23.61
CA ASN A 808 -2.13 20.04 23.87
C ASN A 808 -0.91 20.96 23.88
N LYS A 809 0.22 20.48 24.42
CA LYS A 809 1.47 21.26 24.51
C LYS A 809 1.97 21.68 23.12
N TYR A 810 1.78 20.81 22.13
CA TYR A 810 2.35 20.95 20.79
C TYR A 810 1.32 21.08 19.68
N ASP A 811 0.03 21.19 20.02
CA ASP A 811 -1.06 21.39 19.06
C ASP A 811 -1.08 20.33 17.94
N LEU A 812 -0.94 19.06 18.34
CA LEU A 812 -0.79 17.93 17.41
C LEU A 812 -2.11 17.53 16.76
N GLY A 813 -3.20 18.25 17.04
CA GLY A 813 -4.54 17.87 16.60
C GLY A 813 -5.13 16.69 17.40
N PRO A 814 -6.31 16.21 17.00
CA PRO A 814 -7.19 15.40 17.86
C PRO A 814 -6.80 13.92 18.02
N GLY A 815 -5.71 13.44 17.41
CA GLY A 815 -5.24 12.06 17.61
C GLY A 815 -4.04 11.66 16.74
N ASN A 816 -3.64 10.40 16.90
CA ASN A 816 -2.64 9.71 16.08
C ASN A 816 -3.15 9.46 14.65
N ILE A 817 -4.43 9.12 14.47
CA ILE A 817 -5.01 8.86 13.15
C ILE A 817 -6.07 9.92 12.85
N ILE A 818 -5.84 10.78 11.87
CA ILE A 818 -6.74 11.90 11.56
C ILE A 818 -7.18 11.87 10.10
N ASN A 819 -8.48 11.72 9.86
CA ASN A 819 -9.07 11.90 8.53
C ASN A 819 -9.80 13.25 8.44
N LYS A 820 -9.22 14.20 7.69
CA LYS A 820 -9.88 15.44 7.23
C LYS A 820 -10.39 15.34 5.78
N GLY A 821 -9.77 14.49 4.97
CA GLY A 821 -10.06 14.30 3.56
C GLY A 821 -11.18 13.30 3.27
N THR A 822 -11.07 12.63 2.12
CA THR A 822 -12.02 11.61 1.67
C THR A 822 -11.39 10.22 1.64
N ILE A 823 -12.02 9.23 2.27
CA ILE A 823 -11.69 7.81 2.10
C ILE A 823 -12.91 7.13 1.47
N LYS A 824 -12.75 6.46 0.32
CA LYS A 824 -13.87 5.85 -0.39
C LYS A 824 -13.56 4.48 -0.99
N SER A 825 -14.59 3.68 -1.25
CA SER A 825 -14.50 2.46 -2.05
C SER A 825 -15.67 2.30 -3.02
N GLU A 826 -15.42 1.64 -4.15
CA GLU A 826 -16.42 1.32 -5.18
C GLU A 826 -16.67 -0.21 -5.24
N GLY A 827 -16.65 -0.87 -4.08
CA GLY A 827 -16.65 -2.33 -3.96
C GLY A 827 -15.36 -2.87 -3.34
N GLY A 828 -15.30 -4.19 -3.16
CA GLY A 828 -14.21 -4.88 -2.49
C GLY A 828 -14.67 -5.64 -1.23
N GLU A 829 -13.74 -6.35 -0.59
CA GLU A 829 -14.02 -7.17 0.58
C GLU A 829 -13.08 -6.82 1.75
N ASN A 830 -13.63 -6.78 2.97
CA ASN A 830 -12.87 -6.56 4.21
C ASN A 830 -11.98 -5.31 4.17
N LEU A 831 -12.49 -4.20 3.65
CA LEU A 831 -11.77 -2.93 3.58
C LEU A 831 -11.93 -2.16 4.88
N THR A 832 -10.87 -1.52 5.38
CA THR A 832 -10.94 -0.70 6.60
C THR A 832 -10.46 0.71 6.31
N ALA A 833 -11.27 1.73 6.62
CA ALA A 833 -10.84 3.12 6.45
C ALA A 833 -9.90 3.56 7.59
N MET A 834 -10.33 3.45 8.85
CA MET A 834 -9.50 3.80 10.01
C MET A 834 -9.40 2.62 10.97
N ALA A 835 -8.18 2.14 11.24
CA ALA A 835 -7.90 1.11 12.22
C ALA A 835 -7.15 1.70 13.43
N ILE A 836 -7.87 1.87 14.54
CA ILE A 836 -7.40 2.45 15.79
C ILE A 836 -7.19 1.31 16.78
N VAL A 837 -5.94 0.86 16.89
CA VAL A 837 -5.57 -0.38 17.58
C VAL A 837 -4.49 -0.13 18.63
N GLY A 838 -4.83 -0.32 19.90
CA GLY A 838 -3.87 -0.38 21.01
C GLY A 838 -3.35 0.98 21.51
N ASP A 839 -4.16 1.63 22.34
CA ASP A 839 -3.90 2.92 23.01
C ASP A 839 -3.73 4.13 22.06
N LEU A 840 -4.45 4.13 20.94
CA LEU A 840 -4.37 5.21 19.95
C LEU A 840 -5.58 6.14 20.01
N ASP A 841 -5.35 7.40 19.65
CA ASP A 841 -6.40 8.38 19.45
C ASP A 841 -6.67 8.53 17.95
N GLY A 842 -7.93 8.45 17.54
CA GLY A 842 -8.36 8.64 16.17
C GLY A 842 -9.47 9.68 16.05
N ALA A 843 -9.45 10.47 14.98
CA ALA A 843 -10.45 11.48 14.72
C ALA A 843 -10.87 11.52 13.25
N ASN A 844 -12.19 11.57 13.02
CA ASN A 844 -12.76 11.82 11.70
C ASN A 844 -13.46 13.18 11.67
N THR A 845 -12.96 14.07 10.82
CA THR A 845 -13.57 15.36 10.47
C THR A 845 -13.94 15.44 8.98
N GLY A 846 -13.49 14.47 8.18
CA GLY A 846 -13.73 14.36 6.75
C GLY A 846 -14.86 13.40 6.38
N THR A 847 -14.73 12.78 5.21
CA THR A 847 -15.71 11.83 4.65
C THR A 847 -15.12 10.44 4.54
N ILE A 848 -15.88 9.45 5.02
CA ILE A 848 -15.67 8.02 4.79
C ILE A 848 -16.90 7.51 4.04
N ASP A 849 -16.73 6.95 2.84
CA ASP A 849 -17.82 6.40 2.01
C ASP A 849 -17.40 5.04 1.42
N LEU A 850 -17.69 3.96 2.15
CA LEU A 850 -17.28 2.61 1.79
C LEU A 850 -18.45 1.80 1.24
N ARG A 851 -18.20 1.11 0.13
CA ARG A 851 -19.09 0.12 -0.49
C ARG A 851 -18.34 -1.19 -0.67
N GLY A 852 -18.96 -2.30 -0.29
CA GLY A 852 -18.36 -3.63 -0.41
C GLY A 852 -18.90 -4.59 0.65
N LYS A 853 -18.35 -5.80 0.69
CA LYS A 853 -18.69 -6.81 1.70
C LYS A 853 -17.69 -6.75 2.85
N GLY A 854 -18.14 -6.75 4.09
CA GLY A 854 -17.24 -6.74 5.24
C GLY A 854 -16.48 -5.42 5.42
N VAL A 855 -16.94 -4.31 4.85
CA VAL A 855 -16.20 -3.03 4.95
C VAL A 855 -16.42 -2.38 6.31
N VAL A 856 -15.38 -1.77 6.86
CA VAL A 856 -15.40 -1.12 8.18
C VAL A 856 -14.95 0.33 8.04
N GLY A 857 -15.82 1.28 8.39
CA GLY A 857 -15.47 2.70 8.41
C GLY A 857 -14.40 2.98 9.48
N VAL A 858 -14.76 2.71 10.73
CA VAL A 858 -13.87 2.89 11.89
C VAL A 858 -13.84 1.62 12.71
N TYR A 859 -12.64 1.10 12.94
CA TYR A 859 -12.37 -0.04 13.82
C TYR A 859 -11.59 0.45 15.05
N ASN A 860 -12.25 0.54 16.20
CA ASN A 860 -11.68 1.03 17.46
C ASN A 860 -11.59 -0.12 18.48
N THR A 861 -10.38 -0.52 18.86
CA THR A 861 -10.17 -1.67 19.78
C THR A 861 -9.13 -1.38 20.87
N SER A 862 -9.37 -1.95 22.06
CA SER A 862 -8.47 -1.81 23.22
C SER A 862 -7.33 -2.82 23.11
N ARG A 863 -6.17 -2.51 23.72
CA ARG A 863 -5.07 -3.47 23.86
C ARG A 863 -5.22 -4.28 25.15
N ILE A 864 -4.91 -5.57 25.06
CA ILE A 864 -4.80 -6.49 26.21
C ILE A 864 -3.29 -6.70 26.44
N SER A 865 -2.73 -6.23 27.56
CA SER A 865 -1.28 -6.34 27.83
C SER A 865 -0.88 -7.54 28.65
N GLY A 866 -1.83 -8.17 29.34
CA GLY A 866 -1.52 -9.26 30.25
C GLY A 866 -2.65 -9.50 31.22
N TYR A 867 -2.31 -10.00 32.41
CA TYR A 867 -3.26 -10.40 33.45
C TYR A 867 -2.75 -9.92 34.82
N ASP A 868 -3.64 -9.52 35.70
CA ASP A 868 -3.30 -9.00 37.02
C ASP A 868 -2.71 -10.13 37.87
N LYS A 869 -1.52 -9.98 38.43
CA LYS A 869 -0.85 -11.09 39.13
C LYS A 869 -1.54 -11.57 40.42
N ASN A 870 -2.51 -10.84 40.95
CA ASN A 870 -3.20 -11.10 42.24
C ASN A 870 -4.68 -11.53 42.08
N THR A 871 -5.29 -11.20 40.95
CA THR A 871 -6.68 -11.53 40.59
C THR A 871 -6.77 -12.31 39.27
N GLY A 872 -5.81 -12.09 38.38
CA GLY A 872 -5.65 -12.59 37.01
C GLY A 872 -6.83 -12.34 36.07
N GLU A 873 -7.54 -11.26 36.37
CA GLU A 873 -8.32 -10.50 35.41
C GLU A 873 -7.42 -9.99 34.25
N PRO A 874 -7.92 -9.89 33.00
CA PRO A 874 -7.16 -9.33 31.90
C PRO A 874 -6.88 -7.86 32.20
N VAL A 875 -5.60 -7.51 32.22
CA VAL A 875 -5.16 -6.12 32.28
C VAL A 875 -5.25 -5.61 30.86
N ALA A 876 -6.39 -4.97 30.56
CA ALA A 876 -6.43 -4.07 29.42
C ALA A 876 -5.53 -2.88 29.75
N ASP A 877 -4.56 -2.64 28.89
CA ASP A 877 -3.53 -1.60 29.07
C ASP A 877 -3.36 -0.92 27.72
N GLY A 878 -4.14 0.14 27.61
CA GLY A 878 -4.29 0.88 26.38
C GLY A 878 -5.76 1.10 26.06
N LYS A 879 -6.17 2.35 26.21
CA LYS A 879 -7.51 2.83 25.92
C LYS A 879 -7.45 3.43 24.52
N SER A 880 -8.20 2.92 23.55
CA SER A 880 -8.28 3.60 22.25
C SER A 880 -9.44 4.60 22.26
N ILE A 881 -9.22 5.80 21.73
CA ILE A 881 -10.22 6.86 21.70
C ILE A 881 -10.55 7.18 20.25
N PHE A 882 -11.82 7.08 19.87
CA PHE A 882 -12.31 7.61 18.59
C PHE A 882 -13.18 8.84 18.82
N LYS A 883 -13.01 9.87 17.98
CA LYS A 883 -13.80 11.10 17.99
C LYS A 883 -14.32 11.43 16.58
N MET A 884 -15.62 11.69 16.46
CA MET A 884 -16.22 12.30 15.27
C MET A 884 -16.66 13.72 15.62
N ILE A 885 -15.91 14.70 15.11
CA ILE A 885 -15.96 16.11 15.53
C ILE A 885 -15.95 17.05 14.33
N ALA A 886 -16.18 18.35 14.57
CA ALA A 886 -16.12 19.37 13.53
C ALA A 886 -14.75 19.41 12.84
N GLY A 887 -14.75 19.61 11.52
CA GLY A 887 -13.54 19.94 10.77
C GLY A 887 -13.20 21.42 10.84
N ASP A 888 -12.27 21.84 9.97
CA ASP A 888 -11.83 23.23 9.88
C ASP A 888 -12.97 24.14 9.39
N ASP A 889 -13.90 23.61 8.58
CA ASP A 889 -15.20 24.22 8.30
C ASP A 889 -16.28 23.73 9.28
N PRO A 890 -16.72 24.55 10.24
CA PRO A 890 -17.73 24.16 11.23
C PRO A 890 -19.12 23.93 10.63
N ASN A 891 -19.38 24.35 9.38
CA ASN A 891 -20.65 24.13 8.69
C ASN A 891 -20.70 22.81 7.93
N LYS A 892 -19.55 22.13 7.79
CA LYS A 892 -19.47 20.83 7.13
C LYS A 892 -19.45 19.72 8.17
N ASN A 893 -20.46 18.85 8.10
CA ASN A 893 -20.49 17.67 8.94
C ASN A 893 -19.48 16.63 8.45
N PRO A 894 -18.73 15.97 9.36
CA PRO A 894 -18.03 14.74 9.00
C PRO A 894 -19.05 13.67 8.62
N LYS A 895 -18.66 12.75 7.75
CA LYS A 895 -19.53 11.68 7.23
C LYS A 895 -18.89 10.31 7.36
N ILE A 896 -19.68 9.32 7.74
CA ILE A 896 -19.34 7.89 7.62
C ILE A 896 -20.53 7.17 6.98
N ASN A 897 -20.37 6.68 5.75
CA ASN A 897 -21.35 5.86 5.05
C ASN A 897 -20.74 4.50 4.74
N VAL A 898 -21.49 3.44 5.04
CA VAL A 898 -21.15 2.07 4.65
C VAL A 898 -22.31 1.39 3.93
N VAL A 899 -22.00 0.62 2.89
CA VAL A 899 -22.99 -0.12 2.10
C VAL A 899 -22.50 -1.53 1.84
N GLY A 900 -23.27 -2.52 2.28
CA GLY A 900 -23.10 -3.94 1.95
C GLY A 900 -23.08 -4.87 3.17
N GLU A 901 -23.23 -6.17 2.91
CA GLU A 901 -23.34 -7.21 3.92
C GLU A 901 -22.08 -7.30 4.82
N ASN A 902 -22.29 -7.66 6.09
CA ASN A 902 -21.23 -7.79 7.12
C ASN A 902 -20.39 -6.52 7.33
N SER A 903 -20.91 -5.35 6.92
CA SER A 903 -20.17 -4.09 6.98
C SER A 903 -20.58 -3.26 8.20
N ILE A 904 -19.68 -2.43 8.71
CA ILE A 904 -19.91 -1.62 9.91
C ILE A 904 -19.39 -0.19 9.71
N ALA A 905 -20.19 0.83 10.01
CA ALA A 905 -19.70 2.22 9.96
C ALA A 905 -18.75 2.51 11.13
N VAL A 906 -19.19 2.28 12.37
CA VAL A 906 -18.36 2.44 13.57
C VAL A 906 -18.41 1.17 14.41
N TYR A 907 -17.27 0.50 14.53
CA TYR A 907 -17.10 -0.68 15.38
C TYR A 907 -16.19 -0.34 16.56
N SER A 908 -16.74 -0.36 17.78
CA SER A 908 -15.98 -0.24 19.02
C SER A 908 -15.97 -1.60 19.73
N LYS A 909 -14.78 -2.11 20.07
CA LYS A 909 -14.57 -3.45 20.62
C LYS A 909 -13.66 -3.45 21.85
N GLY A 910 -14.17 -3.93 23.00
CA GLY A 910 -13.39 -4.15 24.22
C GLY A 910 -13.70 -3.17 25.36
N ILE A 911 -13.18 -3.48 26.55
CA ILE A 911 -13.72 -2.97 27.82
C ILE A 911 -13.23 -1.57 28.25
N LEU A 912 -12.22 -1.01 27.58
CA LEU A 912 -11.63 0.30 27.96
C LEU A 912 -11.79 1.41 26.92
N ASN A 913 -12.25 1.13 25.70
CA ASN A 913 -12.27 2.14 24.65
C ASN A 913 -13.33 3.21 24.89
N GLU A 914 -13.04 4.39 24.37
CA GLU A 914 -14.03 5.46 24.26
C GLU A 914 -14.30 5.79 22.79
N THR A 915 -15.57 5.97 22.48
CA THR A 915 -16.03 6.36 21.14
C THR A 915 -17.01 7.51 21.30
N TYR A 916 -16.60 8.71 20.88
CA TYR A 916 -17.36 9.95 20.99
C TYR A 916 -17.81 10.44 19.62
N LEU A 917 -19.12 10.53 19.43
CA LEU A 917 -19.73 11.01 18.20
C LEU A 917 -20.43 12.34 18.49
N GLU A 918 -19.65 13.43 18.57
CA GLU A 918 -20.19 14.74 18.91
C GLU A 918 -21.15 15.28 17.86
N ARG A 919 -20.86 15.02 16.58
CA ARG A 919 -21.67 15.44 15.44
C ARG A 919 -21.37 14.63 14.17
N GLY A 920 -22.19 14.85 13.13
CA GLY A 920 -21.96 14.40 11.77
C GLY A 920 -22.92 13.31 11.30
N ASP A 921 -22.77 12.89 10.04
CA ASP A 921 -23.75 12.04 9.35
C ASP A 921 -23.22 10.59 9.26
N ILE A 922 -23.89 9.66 9.94
CA ILE A 922 -23.52 8.25 9.97
C ILE A 922 -24.63 7.45 9.32
N SER A 923 -24.27 6.60 8.35
CA SER A 923 -25.24 5.81 7.62
C SER A 923 -24.77 4.41 7.26
N ALA A 924 -25.72 3.48 7.28
CA ALA A 924 -25.47 2.07 6.96
C ALA A 924 -26.60 1.52 6.09
N HIS A 925 -26.23 0.85 5.00
CA HIS A 925 -27.18 0.35 4.01
C HIS A 925 -26.89 -1.10 3.60
N ASP A 926 -27.91 -1.78 3.08
CA ASP A 926 -27.79 -3.08 2.41
C ASP A 926 -27.09 -4.19 3.22
N GLY A 927 -27.53 -4.41 4.47
CA GLY A 927 -26.95 -5.47 5.32
C GLY A 927 -25.87 -4.98 6.28
N ALA A 928 -25.60 -3.68 6.31
CA ALA A 928 -24.61 -3.07 7.18
C ALA A 928 -25.16 -2.64 8.55
N VAL A 929 -24.25 -2.46 9.51
CA VAL A 929 -24.51 -1.91 10.84
C VAL A 929 -23.96 -0.49 10.94
N ALA A 930 -24.75 0.47 11.43
CA ALA A 930 -24.26 1.83 11.65
C ALA A 930 -23.31 1.87 12.85
N LEU A 931 -23.79 1.46 14.03
CA LEU A 931 -23.03 1.51 15.27
C LEU A 931 -23.00 0.12 15.93
N TYR A 932 -21.80 -0.44 16.05
CA TYR A 932 -21.57 -1.69 16.78
C TYR A 932 -20.73 -1.41 18.03
N SER A 933 -21.38 -1.55 19.19
CA SER A 933 -20.74 -1.56 20.51
C SER A 933 -20.55 -3.00 21.01
N ASP A 934 -19.32 -3.51 21.02
CA ASP A 934 -18.97 -4.84 21.53
C ASP A 934 -18.21 -4.71 22.85
N ARG A 935 -18.90 -4.96 23.97
CA ARG A 935 -18.36 -4.89 25.34
C ARG A 935 -17.80 -3.51 25.71
N THR A 936 -18.36 -2.44 25.14
CA THR A 936 -17.91 -1.04 25.29
C THR A 936 -19.11 -0.08 25.32
N ALA A 937 -18.84 1.23 25.35
CA ALA A 937 -19.85 2.27 25.21
C ALA A 937 -19.56 3.15 23.98
N ILE A 938 -20.62 3.57 23.28
CA ILE A 938 -20.55 4.62 22.24
C ILE A 938 -21.38 5.81 22.73
N GLU A 939 -20.74 6.96 22.86
CA GLU A 939 -21.37 8.21 23.28
C GLU A 939 -21.79 9.05 22.07
N LEU A 940 -23.03 9.54 22.09
CA LEU A 940 -23.65 10.29 21.00
C LEU A 940 -24.03 11.69 21.48
N GLY A 941 -23.58 12.70 20.74
CA GLY A 941 -23.81 14.11 21.05
C GLY A 941 -22.72 14.72 21.92
N LYS A 942 -22.55 16.03 21.78
CA LYS A 942 -21.60 16.84 22.53
C LYS A 942 -22.02 16.99 23.99
N LYS A 943 -21.17 16.51 24.91
CA LYS A 943 -21.41 16.55 26.35
C LYS A 943 -21.63 17.99 26.85
N GLY A 944 -22.69 18.19 27.63
CA GLY A 944 -23.04 19.49 28.21
C GLY A 944 -23.72 20.47 27.25
N SER A 945 -23.96 20.07 25.99
CA SER A 945 -24.89 20.80 25.11
C SER A 945 -26.33 20.51 25.51
N SER A 946 -27.25 21.38 25.11
CA SER A 946 -28.71 21.16 25.21
C SER A 946 -29.43 21.39 23.89
N THR A 947 -28.71 21.84 22.85
CA THR A 947 -29.28 22.05 21.50
C THR A 947 -29.07 20.82 20.63
N ILE A 948 -30.11 20.50 19.86
CA ILE A 948 -30.17 19.34 18.97
C ILE A 948 -30.07 19.87 17.55
N ASP A 949 -28.83 20.07 17.12
CA ASP A 949 -28.51 20.60 15.80
C ASP A 949 -27.27 19.90 15.24
N MET A 950 -26.96 20.19 13.98
CA MET A 950 -25.82 19.60 13.28
C MET A 950 -24.46 19.88 13.93
N THR A 951 -24.37 20.81 14.88
CA THR A 951 -23.12 21.17 15.57
C THR A 951 -22.91 20.40 16.86
N ASN A 952 -23.97 19.82 17.44
CA ASN A 952 -23.94 19.19 18.77
C ASN A 952 -24.53 17.77 18.82
N SER A 953 -25.12 17.28 17.74
CA SER A 953 -25.66 15.92 17.64
C SER A 953 -25.34 15.25 16.31
N PRO A 954 -25.08 13.92 16.30
CA PRO A 954 -24.97 13.16 15.06
C PRO A 954 -26.35 12.90 14.44
N ASN A 955 -26.37 12.71 13.12
CA ASN A 955 -27.53 12.23 12.36
C ASN A 955 -27.28 10.78 11.94
N LEU A 956 -28.21 9.89 12.23
CA LEU A 956 -28.13 8.47 11.89
C LEU A 956 -29.12 8.12 10.78
N SER A 957 -28.72 7.30 9.81
CA SER A 957 -29.62 6.81 8.76
C SER A 957 -29.35 5.35 8.41
N VAL A 958 -30.41 4.54 8.34
CA VAL A 958 -30.28 3.14 7.89
C VAL A 958 -31.38 2.75 6.91
N SER A 959 -31.03 1.98 5.88
CA SER A 959 -32.02 1.29 5.05
C SER A 959 -31.50 -0.05 4.53
N GLY A 960 -32.27 -1.11 4.70
CA GLY A 960 -31.91 -2.44 4.22
C GLY A 960 -32.26 -2.64 2.74
N LYS A 961 -31.66 -3.70 2.17
CA LYS A 961 -31.93 -4.10 0.78
C LYS A 961 -33.23 -4.90 0.66
N SER A 962 -33.52 -5.71 1.67
CA SER A 962 -34.71 -6.57 1.78
C SER A 962 -34.95 -6.96 3.24
N GLU A 963 -36.08 -7.58 3.56
CA GLU A 963 -36.35 -8.11 4.91
C GLU A 963 -35.29 -9.11 5.39
N LYS A 964 -34.67 -9.86 4.46
CA LYS A 964 -33.62 -10.84 4.76
C LYS A 964 -32.22 -10.22 4.86
N ILE A 965 -32.07 -8.98 4.40
CA ILE A 965 -30.80 -8.24 4.41
C ILE A 965 -31.09 -6.84 4.99
N PRO A 966 -31.47 -6.76 6.28
CA PRO A 966 -31.79 -5.50 6.92
C PRO A 966 -30.52 -4.69 7.20
N ALA A 967 -30.64 -3.37 7.28
CA ALA A 967 -29.58 -2.53 7.85
C ALA A 967 -29.92 -2.22 9.31
N ILE A 968 -28.93 -2.27 10.20
CA ILE A 968 -29.13 -2.12 11.64
C ILE A 968 -28.47 -0.83 12.13
N MET A 969 -29.19 -0.02 12.90
CA MET A 969 -28.65 1.24 13.43
C MET A 969 -27.79 0.97 14.67
N PHE A 970 -28.34 0.26 15.65
CA PHE A 970 -27.68 -0.04 16.93
C PHE A 970 -27.56 -1.56 17.13
N TYR A 971 -26.33 -2.04 17.26
CA TYR A 971 -26.04 -3.44 17.57
C TYR A 971 -25.08 -3.52 18.76
N ASN A 972 -25.46 -4.26 19.80
CA ASN A 972 -24.72 -4.31 21.08
C ASN A 972 -24.47 -5.72 21.62
N TYR A 973 -24.65 -6.72 20.77
CA TYR A 973 -24.44 -8.12 21.13
C TYR A 973 -22.99 -8.53 20.93
N THR A 974 -22.45 -9.32 21.85
CA THR A 974 -21.14 -9.93 21.74
C THR A 974 -21.26 -11.45 21.64
N TYR A 975 -20.45 -12.05 20.77
CA TYR A 975 -20.31 -13.50 20.62
C TYR A 975 -19.13 -14.05 21.41
N ARG A 976 -18.39 -13.17 22.07
CA ARG A 976 -17.18 -13.51 22.77
C ARG A 976 -17.28 -12.95 24.16
N ASP A 977 -17.02 -13.80 25.13
CA ASP A 977 -16.91 -13.39 26.52
C ASP A 977 -15.57 -13.81 27.09
N TYR A 978 -15.27 -13.30 28.25
CA TYR A 978 -14.11 -13.75 29.01
C TYR A 978 -14.62 -14.76 30.04
N LYS A 979 -14.14 -16.01 29.97
CA LYS A 979 -14.39 -17.00 31.01
C LYS A 979 -13.26 -16.92 32.01
N THR A 980 -13.60 -16.53 33.24
CA THR A 980 -12.67 -16.50 34.37
C THR A 980 -12.53 -17.90 34.97
N ALA A 981 -11.30 -18.40 35.05
CA ALA A 981 -10.94 -19.60 35.79
C ALA A 981 -9.70 -19.31 36.64
N GLY A 982 -9.88 -18.56 37.72
CA GLY A 982 -8.74 -18.02 38.48
C GLY A 982 -8.02 -16.94 37.69
N PHE A 983 -6.70 -17.09 37.50
CA PHE A 983 -5.82 -16.01 36.99
C PHE A 983 -5.61 -15.96 35.47
N SER A 984 -6.35 -16.76 34.72
CA SER A 984 -6.30 -16.83 33.26
C SER A 984 -7.68 -16.44 32.74
N THR A 985 -7.72 -15.49 31.80
CA THR A 985 -8.92 -15.27 31.00
C THR A 985 -8.68 -15.71 29.56
N GLU A 986 -9.48 -16.67 29.13
CA GLU A 986 -9.57 -17.07 27.74
C GLU A 986 -10.79 -16.37 27.14
N GLU A 987 -10.61 -15.84 25.92
CA GLU A 987 -11.75 -15.37 25.14
C GLU A 987 -12.53 -16.61 24.70
N ILE A 988 -13.67 -16.84 25.34
CA ILE A 988 -14.58 -17.92 24.99
C ILE A 988 -15.55 -17.44 23.92
N VAL A 989 -15.80 -18.30 22.94
CA VAL A 989 -16.93 -18.12 22.04
C VAL A 989 -18.19 -18.51 22.83
N LEU A 990 -19.15 -17.60 22.89
CA LEU A 990 -20.43 -17.85 23.50
C LEU A 990 -21.29 -18.69 22.53
N GLU A 991 -21.99 -19.69 23.06
CA GLU A 991 -23.01 -20.42 22.29
C GLU A 991 -24.13 -19.48 21.83
N HIS A 992 -24.49 -18.51 22.68
CA HIS A 992 -25.50 -17.51 22.39
C HIS A 992 -24.96 -16.11 22.67
N PRO A 993 -25.12 -15.16 21.74
CA PRO A 993 -24.67 -13.79 21.95
C PRO A 993 -25.39 -13.10 23.12
N ILE A 994 -24.65 -12.27 23.85
CA ILE A 994 -25.17 -11.50 24.99
C ILE A 994 -25.03 -10.00 24.76
N ALA A 995 -26.02 -9.22 25.21
CA ALA A 995 -26.00 -7.77 25.11
C ALA A 995 -25.08 -7.17 26.19
N LYS A 996 -23.82 -6.88 25.82
CA LYS A 996 -22.82 -6.26 26.71
C LYS A 996 -22.36 -4.86 26.27
N GLY A 997 -22.67 -4.45 25.05
CA GLY A 997 -22.43 -3.07 24.60
C GLY A 997 -23.51 -2.10 25.08
N SER A 998 -23.14 -0.83 25.21
CA SER A 998 -24.06 0.26 25.53
C SER A 998 -23.92 1.45 24.57
N PHE A 999 -24.99 2.24 24.50
CA PHE A 999 -25.05 3.52 23.79
C PHE A 999 -25.50 4.59 24.77
N ILE A 1000 -24.76 5.69 24.86
CA ILE A 1000 -25.01 6.78 25.80
C ILE A 1000 -25.39 8.02 25.00
N LEU A 1001 -26.56 8.58 25.28
CA LEU A 1001 -27.04 9.79 24.65
C LEU A 1001 -26.70 10.99 25.55
N ASN A 1002 -25.79 11.85 25.09
CA ASN A 1002 -25.49 13.12 25.75
C ASN A 1002 -26.46 14.22 25.32
N ASN A 1003 -27.03 14.12 24.11
CA ASN A 1003 -28.09 14.95 23.55
C ASN A 1003 -29.09 14.08 22.78
N ASP A 1004 -30.22 14.64 22.35
CA ASP A 1004 -31.09 13.93 21.42
C ASP A 1004 -30.38 13.72 20.07
N VAL A 1005 -30.72 12.61 19.42
CA VAL A 1005 -30.12 12.16 18.16
C VAL A 1005 -31.21 12.05 17.10
N ASN A 1006 -30.98 12.64 15.93
CA ASN A 1006 -31.86 12.50 14.79
C ASN A 1006 -31.58 11.17 14.07
N ALA A 1007 -32.62 10.36 13.89
CA ALA A 1007 -32.51 9.05 13.27
C ALA A 1007 -33.54 8.91 12.14
N THR A 1008 -33.09 8.48 10.96
CA THR A 1008 -33.95 8.12 9.82
C THR A 1008 -33.89 6.62 9.59
N ILE A 1009 -35.05 5.96 9.66
CA ILE A 1009 -35.18 4.53 9.39
C ILE A 1009 -35.91 4.38 8.06
N GLY A 1010 -35.14 4.06 7.01
CA GLY A 1010 -35.64 3.75 5.69
C GLY A 1010 -36.22 2.34 5.59
N LYS A 1011 -36.64 1.98 4.38
CA LYS A 1011 -37.20 0.66 4.09
C LYS A 1011 -36.25 -0.45 4.53
N TYR A 1012 -36.78 -1.47 5.23
CA TYR A 1012 -36.01 -2.60 5.78
C TYR A 1012 -34.86 -2.21 6.73
N GLY A 1013 -34.86 -0.97 7.23
CA GLY A 1013 -33.97 -0.54 8.31
C GLY A 1013 -34.52 -0.96 9.67
N ILE A 1014 -33.62 -1.27 10.60
CA ILE A 1014 -33.94 -1.66 11.98
C ILE A 1014 -33.18 -0.72 12.92
N ALA A 1015 -33.88 -0.10 13.87
CA ALA A 1015 -33.24 0.74 14.88
C ALA A 1015 -32.42 -0.12 15.86
N PHE A 1016 -33.08 -1.01 16.59
CA PHE A 1016 -32.46 -1.89 17.57
C PHE A 1016 -32.74 -3.34 17.21
N TYR A 1017 -31.70 -4.16 17.22
CA TYR A 1017 -31.83 -5.60 17.12
C TYR A 1017 -32.00 -6.20 18.51
N LEU A 1018 -32.97 -7.09 18.70
CA LEU A 1018 -33.19 -7.83 19.94
C LEU A 1018 -33.19 -9.32 19.63
N ILE A 1019 -32.27 -10.05 20.24
CA ILE A 1019 -32.23 -11.51 20.20
C ILE A 1019 -33.25 -12.01 21.22
N GLY A 1020 -34.29 -12.70 20.73
CA GLY A 1020 -35.31 -13.31 21.59
C GLY A 1020 -34.71 -14.34 22.53
N LYS A 1021 -35.38 -14.58 23.66
CA LYS A 1021 -34.92 -15.50 24.73
C LYS A 1021 -34.73 -16.98 24.31
N ASP A 1022 -35.06 -17.33 23.08
CA ASP A 1022 -35.05 -18.70 22.54
C ASP A 1022 -34.00 -18.91 21.43
N GLY A 1023 -33.09 -17.94 21.26
CA GLY A 1023 -31.98 -18.03 20.29
C GLY A 1023 -30.85 -18.91 20.79
#